data_AF-A0A2H1HQA7-F1
#
_entry.id   AF-A0A2H1HQA7-F1
#
_cell.length_a   1.000
_cell.length_b   1.000
_cell.length_c   1.000
_cell.angle_alpha   90.00
_cell.angle_beta   90.00
_cell.angle_gamma   90.00
#
_symmetry.space_group_name_H-M   'P 1'
#
loop_
_entity.id
_entity.type
_entity.pdbx_description
1 polymer ?
#
loop_
_entity_poly.entity_id
_entity_poly.type
_entity_poly.pdbx_seq_one_letter_code
_entity_poly.pdbx_strand_id
1 'polypeptide(L)'
;MTQPPTVPPAPNPAWEFVSSTPDLALPDFAGITPSHLTEAATLAVGFAQDAVADILASSEEASFQTVTLALERALQPADALSALVRVYESNVQTDAVAEAAAGVWAQLTSLRLGIELDTELFERLQAVPTSDLIPEDRRLHEFMVSDFVRAGVRLPADDRQRVSAIATEIDRIETEFGQVLLREATSRALVVDDEAALAGLSEDALQAARDDARDNSVTGLRLPLTNTTQQDALAELTDPATRARLLDLSLGRGSSGGTGDTREMITDLTALRAALAGHLGFHSYAQYAVDDQVAPDVESTGGLLRSLIGPALKQFARESRRVREYFGMDEAQPLQRADVTHLWERYRAEAFELDSAQVSSYFEFERVLIDGVFATAGTLFGLAFTSRPDLSGWHEDVRVYEALDGTRHLGFVLVDPYARAGKEGGAWMDELVTGSRLTGLHPVTTLSLNVPKPPPGRPALLTVDETVTLFHEFGHVLHGLFADSVHPSQAGTSVPRDYVEFPSQQFEMWALHPQVLPAYALHWETDERIPQSLVETLLAAQGFGQGLSTLEYLAAAMLDLGWHALEDGESIEDVLTFESEVLSAAGFDPVVPPRYRSTYFAHTFTGGYAAGYYSYLWSEQYAAAVSEMFEDHGGLDPELGARYRSEVLSLGFSVDPLSALRRFLDDDVTVEPLLRRRGLAPLRPAGPAHPTHAKLERDLRAAGIDTKVITHAEPLPTAAAAAEHHGVELGAIANSLVFIAEFEVEDDASSGDGTAADDGRTDAAADDPASESAPELPVQDEPVLIMTSGAHRVDTTFTAAAIGARRLKRAKPEQVLAATGQVVGGVAPAGHPRPLRTFIDRDLRMHEKLWAGGGTIEAMVPLTYSELVDLTGGQEIDVEQT
;
A
#
# COMPACT_ATOMS: atom_id res chain seq x y z
N MET A 1 -15.72 28.18 51.99
CA MET A 1 -14.35 27.71 52.28
C MET A 1 -13.55 27.94 51.02
N THR A 2 -12.55 28.81 51.08
CA THR A 2 -11.61 29.06 49.98
C THR A 2 -10.84 27.78 49.67
N GLN A 3 -10.95 27.28 48.43
CA GLN A 3 -10.07 26.19 47.95
C GLN A 3 -8.61 26.59 48.19
N PRO A 4 -7.77 25.68 48.69
CA PRO A 4 -6.34 25.94 48.78
C PRO A 4 -5.78 26.16 47.36
N PRO A 5 -4.71 26.96 47.21
CA PRO A 5 -4.06 27.11 45.91
C PRO A 5 -3.58 25.74 45.44
N THR A 6 -4.06 25.33 44.26
CA THR A 6 -3.54 24.18 43.54
C THR A 6 -2.05 24.41 43.31
N VAL A 7 -1.22 23.55 43.89
CA VAL A 7 0.17 23.42 43.43
C VAL A 7 0.05 23.10 41.93
N PRO A 8 0.69 23.87 41.03
CA PRO A 8 0.66 23.51 39.62
C PRO A 8 1.18 22.06 39.51
N PRO A 9 0.49 21.18 38.77
CA PRO A 9 0.97 19.83 38.58
C PRO A 9 2.43 19.89 38.08
N ALA A 10 3.24 18.92 38.49
CA ALA A 10 4.59 18.81 37.95
C ALA A 10 4.49 18.78 36.41
N PRO A 11 5.46 19.38 35.69
CA PRO A 11 5.45 19.35 34.22
C PRO A 11 5.38 17.89 33.75
N ASN A 12 4.38 17.57 32.92
CA ASN A 12 4.18 16.25 32.37
C ASN A 12 4.38 16.35 30.84
N PRO A 13 5.56 15.98 30.32
CA PRO A 13 5.89 16.15 28.90
C PRO A 13 5.00 15.32 27.96
N ALA A 14 4.43 14.20 28.44
CA ALA A 14 3.47 13.42 27.65
C ALA A 14 2.15 14.20 27.49
N TRP A 15 1.59 14.73 28.59
CA TRP A 15 0.39 15.56 28.55
C TRP A 15 0.59 16.83 27.73
N GLU A 16 1.71 17.54 27.92
CA GLU A 16 2.04 18.76 27.18
C GLU A 16 2.07 18.51 25.67
N PHE A 17 2.59 17.36 25.24
CA PHE A 17 2.57 16.97 23.84
C PHE A 17 1.14 16.66 23.36
N VAL A 18 0.40 15.78 24.03
CA VAL A 18 -0.89 15.29 23.51
C VAL A 18 -2.05 16.29 23.63
N SER A 19 -1.98 17.22 24.60
CA SER A 19 -3.02 18.24 24.79
C SER A 19 -2.85 19.46 23.89
N SER A 20 -1.66 19.66 23.33
CA SER A 20 -1.33 20.80 22.47
C SER A 20 -0.17 20.45 21.53
N THR A 21 -0.37 19.44 20.68
CA THR A 21 0.65 18.92 19.77
C THR A 21 1.27 20.04 18.92
N PRO A 22 2.58 20.31 19.07
CA PRO A 22 3.26 21.30 18.23
C PRO A 22 3.42 20.79 16.80
N ASP A 23 3.17 21.65 15.81
CA ASP A 23 3.38 21.32 14.40
C ASP A 23 4.87 21.08 14.10
N LEU A 24 5.16 20.04 13.29
CA LEU A 24 6.51 19.62 12.91
C LEU A 24 7.48 19.52 14.11
N ALA A 25 7.04 18.86 15.18
CA ALA A 25 7.84 18.59 16.36
C ALA A 25 7.62 17.18 16.89
N LEU A 26 8.66 16.62 17.51
CA LEU A 26 8.64 15.29 18.12
C LEU A 26 8.44 15.39 19.64
N PRO A 27 7.83 14.38 20.27
CA PRO A 27 7.83 14.27 21.73
C PRO A 27 9.25 14.26 22.29
N ASP A 28 9.41 14.78 23.51
CA ASP A 28 10.63 14.55 24.30
C ASP A 28 10.65 13.10 24.82
N PHE A 29 10.97 12.17 23.92
CA PHE A 29 10.96 10.73 24.23
C PHE A 29 11.86 10.37 25.42
N ALA A 30 12.96 11.10 25.61
CA ALA A 30 13.91 10.89 26.70
C ALA A 30 13.38 11.39 28.06
N GLY A 31 12.55 12.44 28.06
CA GLY A 31 11.93 13.01 29.27
C GLY A 31 10.63 12.34 29.71
N ILE A 32 9.97 11.58 28.83
CA ILE A 32 8.73 10.86 29.15
C ILE A 32 9.04 9.59 29.96
N THR A 33 8.27 9.37 31.02
CA THR A 33 8.38 8.21 31.91
C THR A 33 7.06 7.43 31.92
N PRO A 34 7.04 6.15 32.34
CA PRO A 34 5.79 5.40 32.44
C PRO A 34 4.72 6.10 33.30
N SER A 35 5.11 6.77 34.40
CA SER A 35 4.18 7.55 35.22
C SER A 35 3.60 8.76 34.49
N HIS A 36 4.36 9.39 33.60
CA HIS A 36 3.85 10.50 32.78
C HIS A 36 2.74 10.02 31.84
N LEU A 37 2.87 8.83 31.25
CA LEU A 37 1.85 8.24 30.38
C LEU A 37 0.54 7.98 31.13
N THR A 38 0.62 7.36 32.31
CA THR A 38 -0.58 7.07 33.12
C THR A 38 -1.26 8.34 33.62
N GLU A 39 -0.50 9.36 34.05
CA GLU A 39 -1.06 10.66 34.45
C GLU A 39 -1.67 11.42 33.26
N ALA A 40 -1.03 11.37 32.09
CA ALA A 40 -1.58 11.96 30.86
C ALA A 40 -2.92 11.32 30.47
N ALA A 41 -3.10 10.01 30.70
CA ALA A 41 -4.39 9.35 30.48
C ALA A 41 -5.49 9.90 31.40
N THR A 42 -5.19 10.07 32.69
CA THR A 42 -6.15 10.68 33.63
C THR A 42 -6.54 12.10 33.20
N LEU A 43 -5.57 12.89 32.71
CA LEU A 43 -5.82 14.24 32.21
C LEU A 43 -6.64 14.25 30.90
N ALA A 44 -6.32 13.36 29.96
CA ALA A 44 -7.07 13.22 28.70
C ALA A 44 -8.52 12.78 28.94
N VAL A 45 -8.74 11.83 29.84
CA VAL A 45 -10.09 11.40 30.26
C VAL A 45 -10.86 12.55 30.89
N GLY A 46 -10.24 13.29 31.81
CA GLY A 46 -10.88 14.46 32.44
C GLY A 46 -11.25 15.53 31.41
N PHE A 47 -10.35 15.83 30.47
CA PHE A 47 -10.60 16.79 29.39
C PHE A 47 -11.80 16.41 28.53
N ALA A 48 -11.87 15.15 28.08
CA ALA A 48 -13.00 14.68 27.28
C ALA A 48 -14.31 14.67 28.07
N GLN A 49 -14.30 14.28 29.34
CA GLN A 49 -15.47 14.30 30.21
C GLN A 49 -16.01 15.71 30.45
N ASP A 50 -15.13 16.68 30.71
CA ASP A 50 -15.51 18.08 30.86
C ASP A 50 -16.12 18.63 29.56
N ALA A 51 -15.54 18.31 28.40
CA ALA A 51 -16.08 18.72 27.10
C ALA A 51 -17.46 18.09 26.80
N VAL A 52 -17.66 16.81 27.14
CA VAL A 52 -18.98 16.17 27.02
C VAL A 52 -20.00 16.84 27.94
N ALA A 53 -19.62 17.16 29.17
CA ALA A 53 -20.50 17.87 30.10
C ALA A 53 -20.89 19.26 29.54
N ASP A 54 -19.97 19.97 28.89
CA ASP A 54 -20.25 21.25 28.23
C ASP A 54 -21.19 21.09 27.03
N ILE A 55 -21.02 20.05 26.21
CA ILE A 55 -21.93 19.73 25.09
C ILE A 55 -23.36 19.51 25.61
N LEU A 56 -23.52 18.72 26.68
CA LEU A 56 -24.81 18.41 27.29
C LEU A 56 -25.44 19.65 27.95
N ALA A 57 -24.64 20.47 28.63
CA ALA A 57 -25.11 21.67 29.32
C ALA A 57 -25.45 22.84 28.37
N SER A 58 -25.01 22.78 27.11
CA SER A 58 -25.23 23.85 26.13
C SER A 58 -26.72 24.03 25.81
N SER A 59 -27.18 25.28 25.83
CA SER A 59 -28.54 25.68 25.41
C SER A 59 -28.64 26.04 23.93
N GLU A 60 -27.52 26.01 23.20
CA GLU A 60 -27.50 26.21 21.75
C GLU A 60 -28.19 25.03 21.04
N GLU A 61 -28.80 25.29 19.88
CA GLU A 61 -29.39 24.22 19.06
C GLU A 61 -28.31 23.21 18.63
N ALA A 62 -28.67 21.93 18.57
CA ALA A 62 -27.77 20.87 18.14
C ALA A 62 -27.37 21.11 16.67
N SER A 63 -26.07 21.18 16.42
CA SER A 63 -25.47 21.38 15.10
C SER A 63 -24.21 20.54 14.99
N PHE A 64 -23.68 20.43 13.78
CA PHE A 64 -22.40 19.74 13.57
C PHE A 64 -21.30 20.38 14.42
N GLN A 65 -21.24 21.71 14.49
CA GLN A 65 -20.22 22.44 15.24
C GLN A 65 -20.36 22.26 16.75
N THR A 66 -21.58 22.28 17.28
CA THR A 66 -21.86 22.27 18.72
C THR A 66 -21.87 20.86 19.33
N VAL A 67 -21.95 19.82 18.50
CA VAL A 67 -22.04 18.42 18.97
C VAL A 67 -20.97 17.56 18.31
N THR A 68 -21.07 17.29 17.01
CA THR A 68 -20.20 16.33 16.31
C THR A 68 -18.73 16.77 16.30
N LEU A 69 -18.46 17.98 15.83
CA LEU A 69 -17.11 18.54 15.79
C LEU A 69 -16.57 18.84 17.20
N ALA A 70 -17.45 19.19 18.13
CA ALA A 70 -17.08 19.38 19.53
C ALA A 70 -16.59 18.06 20.14
N LEU A 71 -17.28 16.95 19.86
CA LEU A 71 -16.88 15.61 20.31
C LEU A 71 -15.60 15.12 19.63
N GLU A 72 -15.44 15.34 18.32
CA GLU A 72 -14.20 15.07 17.58
C GLU A 72 -13.00 15.74 18.28
N ARG A 73 -13.14 17.02 18.63
CA ARG A 73 -12.08 17.77 19.34
C ARG A 73 -11.88 17.30 20.78
N ALA A 74 -12.93 16.86 21.46
CA ALA A 74 -12.85 16.39 22.84
C ALA A 74 -11.99 15.12 22.95
N LEU A 75 -11.98 14.28 21.91
CA LEU A 75 -11.23 13.02 21.88
C LEU A 75 -9.78 13.16 21.41
N GLN A 76 -9.41 14.26 20.75
CA GLN A 76 -8.06 14.45 20.19
C GLN A 76 -6.90 14.18 21.17
N PRO A 77 -6.92 14.65 22.44
CA PRO A 77 -5.83 14.34 23.37
C PRO A 77 -5.76 12.85 23.74
N ALA A 78 -6.89 12.14 23.78
CA ALA A 78 -6.92 10.70 24.03
C ALA A 78 -6.39 9.91 22.82
N ASP A 79 -6.72 10.34 21.60
CA ASP A 79 -6.23 9.71 20.38
C ASP A 79 -4.71 9.95 20.21
N ALA A 80 -4.25 11.19 20.44
CA ALA A 80 -2.82 11.51 20.43
C ALA A 80 -2.04 10.73 21.51
N LEU A 81 -2.63 10.52 22.69
CA LEU A 81 -2.03 9.67 23.72
C LEU A 81 -1.99 8.20 23.31
N SER A 82 -3.02 7.71 22.64
CA SER A 82 -3.05 6.33 22.10
C SER A 82 -1.89 6.11 21.13
N ALA A 83 -1.67 7.04 20.21
CA ALA A 83 -0.54 7.00 19.27
C ALA A 83 0.81 7.04 19.99
N LEU A 84 0.98 7.93 20.97
CA LEU A 84 2.21 8.02 21.77
C LEU A 84 2.49 6.73 22.54
N VAL A 85 1.48 6.16 23.20
CA VAL A 85 1.63 4.91 23.98
C VAL A 85 1.94 3.72 23.07
N ARG A 86 1.32 3.63 21.88
CA ARG A 86 1.64 2.61 20.88
C ARG A 86 3.13 2.63 20.50
N VAL A 87 3.72 3.81 20.29
CA VAL A 87 5.16 3.92 20.01
C VAL A 87 6.00 3.31 21.15
N TYR A 88 5.66 3.60 22.40
CA TYR A 88 6.37 3.03 23.56
C TYR A 88 6.18 1.52 23.68
N GLU A 89 4.94 1.06 23.56
CA GLU A 89 4.56 -0.35 23.67
C GLU A 89 5.26 -1.20 22.61
N SER A 90 5.30 -0.75 21.36
CA SER A 90 5.83 -1.53 20.24
C SER A 90 7.35 -1.43 20.06
N ASN A 91 8.02 -0.36 20.53
CA ASN A 91 9.43 -0.10 20.22
C ASN A 91 10.40 -0.05 21.42
N VAL A 92 9.90 0.22 22.63
CA VAL A 92 10.74 0.40 23.83
C VAL A 92 10.11 -0.26 25.06
N GLN A 93 9.48 -1.42 24.85
CA GLN A 93 8.76 -2.15 25.88
C GLN A 93 9.68 -2.61 27.02
N THR A 94 9.25 -2.33 28.24
CA THR A 94 9.80 -2.82 29.50
C THR A 94 8.63 -3.18 30.41
N ASP A 95 8.84 -3.93 31.49
CA ASP A 95 7.76 -4.28 32.43
C ASP A 95 7.00 -3.05 32.93
N ALA A 96 7.71 -1.95 33.21
CA ALA A 96 7.11 -0.70 33.66
C ALA A 96 6.30 0.01 32.55
N VAL A 97 6.77 -0.06 31.29
CA VAL A 97 6.02 0.48 30.14
C VAL A 97 4.78 -0.36 29.88
N ALA A 98 4.87 -1.69 29.95
CA ALA A 98 3.73 -2.59 29.77
C ALA A 98 2.65 -2.36 30.84
N GLU A 99 3.02 -2.21 32.11
CA GLU A 99 2.09 -1.88 33.19
C GLU A 99 1.41 -0.52 32.97
N ALA A 100 2.19 0.50 32.58
CA ALA A 100 1.65 1.83 32.29
C ALA A 100 0.72 1.81 31.07
N ALA A 101 1.10 1.16 29.98
CA ALA A 101 0.31 1.05 28.75
C ALA A 101 -1.03 0.35 29.03
N ALA A 102 -1.03 -0.76 29.76
CA ALA A 102 -2.26 -1.44 30.19
C ALA A 102 -3.18 -0.51 31.00
N GLY A 103 -2.62 0.29 31.91
CA GLY A 103 -3.35 1.30 32.68
C GLY A 103 -3.89 2.47 31.84
N VAL A 104 -3.18 2.87 30.78
CA VAL A 104 -3.67 3.86 29.82
C VAL A 104 -4.81 3.28 29.00
N TRP A 105 -4.62 2.12 28.36
CA TRP A 105 -5.63 1.48 27.51
C TRP A 105 -6.94 1.23 28.28
N ALA A 106 -6.87 0.77 29.53
CA ALA A 106 -8.05 0.59 30.37
C ALA A 106 -8.83 1.90 30.60
N GLN A 107 -8.14 3.02 30.81
CA GLN A 107 -8.77 4.34 30.99
C GLN A 107 -9.40 4.84 29.68
N LEU A 108 -8.71 4.70 28.55
CA LEU A 108 -9.19 5.18 27.25
C LEU A 108 -10.38 4.34 26.75
N THR A 109 -10.34 3.01 26.90
CA THR A 109 -11.48 2.15 26.59
C THR A 109 -12.69 2.51 27.45
N SER A 110 -12.49 2.75 28.76
CA SER A 110 -13.59 3.17 29.64
C SER A 110 -14.17 4.53 29.25
N LEU A 111 -13.34 5.48 28.78
CA LEU A 111 -13.81 6.77 28.28
C LEU A 111 -14.68 6.59 27.04
N ARG A 112 -14.18 5.84 26.04
CA ARG A 112 -14.86 5.62 24.77
C ARG A 112 -16.23 4.96 24.97
N LEU A 113 -16.28 3.86 25.74
CA LEU A 113 -17.53 3.19 26.08
C LEU A 113 -18.50 4.11 26.85
N GLY A 114 -17.98 4.93 27.77
CA GLY A 114 -18.78 5.89 28.52
C GLY A 114 -19.46 6.92 27.62
N ILE A 115 -18.76 7.36 26.56
CA ILE A 115 -19.29 8.29 25.55
C ILE A 115 -20.30 7.59 24.65
N GLU A 116 -19.93 6.46 24.04
CA GLU A 116 -20.77 5.76 23.06
C GLU A 116 -22.07 5.19 23.65
N LEU A 117 -22.10 4.93 24.96
CA LEU A 117 -23.29 4.45 25.68
C LEU A 117 -24.08 5.57 26.37
N ASP A 118 -23.66 6.83 26.26
CA ASP A 118 -24.40 7.96 26.82
C ASP A 118 -25.64 8.28 25.97
N THR A 119 -26.81 7.96 26.51
CA THR A 119 -28.08 8.16 25.82
C THR A 119 -28.45 9.63 25.62
N GLU A 120 -28.06 10.51 26.55
CA GLU A 120 -28.37 11.96 26.44
C GLU A 120 -27.49 12.59 25.35
N LEU A 121 -26.21 12.21 25.31
CA LEU A 121 -25.30 12.64 24.26
C LEU A 121 -25.75 12.11 22.89
N PHE A 122 -26.20 10.86 22.83
CA PHE A 122 -26.74 10.27 21.59
C PHE A 122 -27.99 11.00 21.11
N GLU A 123 -28.95 11.31 21.98
CA GLU A 123 -30.15 12.08 21.62
C GLU A 123 -29.77 13.45 21.01
N ARG A 124 -28.76 14.09 21.58
CA ARG A 124 -28.24 15.37 21.09
C ARG A 124 -27.52 15.23 19.75
N LEU A 125 -26.75 14.15 19.56
CA LEU A 125 -26.11 13.80 18.30
C LEU A 125 -27.16 13.56 17.20
N GLN A 126 -28.21 12.78 17.49
CA GLN A 126 -29.29 12.52 16.53
C GLN A 126 -30.08 13.77 16.14
N ALA A 127 -30.08 14.81 16.98
CA ALA A 127 -30.76 16.07 16.69
C ALA A 127 -30.00 16.98 15.71
N VAL A 128 -28.75 16.65 15.35
CA VAL A 128 -27.94 17.43 14.42
C VAL A 128 -28.54 17.37 13.01
N PRO A 129 -28.87 18.52 12.38
CA PRO A 129 -29.34 18.54 11.00
C PRO A 129 -28.20 18.20 10.05
N THR A 130 -28.38 17.15 9.24
CA THR A 130 -27.34 16.71 8.30
C THR A 130 -27.55 17.24 6.89
N SER A 131 -28.72 17.77 6.51
CA SER A 131 -29.04 18.09 5.10
C SER A 131 -28.05 19.04 4.43
N ASP A 132 -27.49 19.98 5.19
CA ASP A 132 -26.65 21.06 4.67
C ASP A 132 -25.15 20.82 4.88
N LEU A 133 -24.77 19.65 5.43
CA LEU A 133 -23.38 19.27 5.63
C LEU A 133 -22.70 18.94 4.31
N ILE A 134 -21.44 19.37 4.18
CA ILE A 134 -20.55 18.92 3.12
C ILE A 134 -20.29 17.40 3.27
N PRO A 135 -19.85 16.70 2.21
CA PRO A 135 -19.68 15.24 2.25
C PRO A 135 -18.82 14.72 3.41
N GLU A 136 -17.67 15.35 3.69
CA GLU A 136 -16.76 14.91 4.76
C GLU A 136 -17.40 15.05 6.16
N ASP A 137 -18.01 16.19 6.46
CA ASP A 137 -18.71 16.45 7.72
C ASP A 137 -19.90 15.50 7.93
N ARG A 138 -20.67 15.25 6.86
CA ARG A 138 -21.77 14.29 6.89
C ARG A 138 -21.25 12.90 7.23
N ARG A 139 -20.18 12.47 6.57
CA ARG A 139 -19.60 11.15 6.77
C ARG A 139 -19.04 10.98 8.19
N LEU A 140 -18.37 12.01 8.75
CA LEU A 140 -17.94 12.00 10.14
C LEU A 140 -19.14 11.80 11.08
N HIS A 141 -20.20 12.58 10.87
CA HIS A 141 -21.40 12.50 11.67
C HIS A 141 -22.06 11.12 11.59
N GLU A 142 -22.17 10.55 10.39
CA GLU A 142 -22.74 9.22 10.16
C GLU A 142 -21.92 8.12 10.85
N PHE A 143 -20.59 8.20 10.83
CA PHE A 143 -19.74 7.26 11.57
C PHE A 143 -19.88 7.40 13.07
N MET A 144 -19.84 8.61 13.62
CA MET A 144 -20.07 8.81 15.05
C MET A 144 -21.43 8.28 15.49
N VAL A 145 -22.49 8.49 14.69
CA VAL A 145 -23.81 7.90 14.98
C VAL A 145 -23.75 6.37 14.91
N SER A 146 -23.05 5.81 13.93
CA SER A 146 -22.86 4.37 13.77
C SER A 146 -22.15 3.77 14.99
N ASP A 147 -21.05 4.36 15.45
CA ASP A 147 -20.28 3.90 16.62
C ASP A 147 -21.16 3.78 17.86
N PHE A 148 -21.97 4.79 18.15
CA PHE A 148 -22.94 4.76 19.26
C PHE A 148 -23.99 3.65 19.09
N VAL A 149 -24.51 3.47 17.87
CA VAL A 149 -25.50 2.43 17.58
C VAL A 149 -24.90 1.04 17.71
N ARG A 150 -23.69 0.82 17.19
CA ARG A 150 -22.93 -0.43 17.24
C ARG A 150 -22.50 -0.78 18.67
N ALA A 151 -22.18 0.22 19.50
CA ALA A 151 -21.95 0.03 20.93
C ALA A 151 -23.23 -0.38 21.69
N GLY A 152 -24.42 -0.18 21.09
CA GLY A 152 -25.69 -0.60 21.67
C GLY A 152 -26.40 0.49 22.47
N VAL A 153 -26.13 1.78 22.21
CA VAL A 153 -26.78 2.90 22.94
C VAL A 153 -28.30 2.83 22.90
N ARG A 154 -28.87 2.34 21.78
CA ARG A 154 -30.31 2.20 21.53
C ARG A 154 -30.97 1.07 22.32
N LEU A 155 -30.19 0.18 22.92
CA LEU A 155 -30.73 -0.94 23.66
C LEU A 155 -31.39 -0.47 24.97
N PRO A 156 -32.45 -1.17 25.44
CA PRO A 156 -32.94 -0.99 26.80
C PRO A 156 -31.81 -1.18 27.83
N ALA A 157 -31.92 -0.54 29.00
CA ALA A 157 -30.88 -0.61 30.04
C ALA A 157 -30.51 -2.06 30.44
N ASP A 158 -31.51 -2.94 30.56
CA ASP A 158 -31.30 -4.35 30.88
C ASP A 158 -30.53 -5.09 29.77
N ASP A 159 -30.77 -4.75 28.50
CA ASP A 159 -30.07 -5.36 27.37
C ASP A 159 -28.65 -4.80 27.22
N ARG A 160 -28.41 -3.51 27.52
CA ARG A 160 -27.04 -2.96 27.61
C ARG A 160 -26.21 -3.66 28.69
N GLN A 161 -26.82 -3.97 29.84
CA GLN A 161 -26.13 -4.74 30.88
C GLN A 161 -25.78 -6.15 30.43
N ARG A 162 -26.65 -6.80 29.64
CA ARG A 162 -26.36 -8.11 29.05
C ARG A 162 -25.23 -8.04 28.03
N VAL A 163 -25.28 -7.10 27.09
CA VAL A 163 -24.23 -6.87 26.10
C VAL A 163 -22.88 -6.60 26.77
N SER A 164 -22.85 -5.74 27.78
CA SER A 164 -21.63 -5.45 28.55
C SER A 164 -21.08 -6.69 29.28
N ALA A 165 -21.96 -7.52 29.86
CA ALA A 165 -21.55 -8.77 30.50
C ALA A 165 -21.00 -9.79 29.49
N ILE A 166 -21.63 -9.88 28.30
CA ILE A 166 -21.16 -10.74 27.19
C ILE A 166 -19.79 -10.27 26.71
N ALA A 167 -19.62 -8.97 26.43
CA ALA A 167 -18.35 -8.39 25.99
C ALA A 167 -17.22 -8.63 27.02
N THR A 168 -17.52 -8.45 28.31
CA THR A 168 -16.55 -8.73 29.39
C THR A 168 -16.11 -10.20 29.40
N GLU A 169 -17.05 -11.12 29.16
CA GLU A 169 -16.74 -12.55 29.13
C GLU A 169 -15.97 -12.95 27.86
N ILE A 170 -16.28 -12.32 26.72
CA ILE A 170 -15.49 -12.42 25.49
C ILE A 170 -14.05 -12.02 25.76
N ASP A 171 -13.80 -10.82 26.29
CA ASP A 171 -12.45 -10.31 26.58
C ASP A 171 -11.68 -11.25 27.53
N ARG A 172 -12.39 -11.81 28.54
CA ARG A 172 -11.83 -12.78 29.47
C ARG A 172 -11.38 -14.06 28.75
N ILE A 173 -12.23 -14.62 27.88
CA ILE A 173 -11.94 -15.85 27.13
C ILE A 173 -10.84 -15.60 26.10
N GLU A 174 -10.85 -14.48 25.38
CA GLU A 174 -9.80 -14.11 24.42
C GLU A 174 -8.43 -14.00 25.09
N THR A 175 -8.38 -13.34 26.26
CA THR A 175 -7.17 -13.24 27.07
C THR A 175 -6.69 -14.62 27.53
N GLU A 176 -7.60 -15.46 28.02
CA GLU A 176 -7.27 -16.81 28.48
C GLU A 176 -6.78 -17.69 27.33
N PHE A 177 -7.43 -17.62 26.17
CA PHE A 177 -7.06 -18.35 24.95
C PHE A 177 -5.63 -17.99 24.54
N GLY A 178 -5.29 -16.69 24.46
CA GLY A 178 -3.93 -16.22 24.16
C GLY A 178 -2.88 -16.75 25.14
N GLN A 179 -3.18 -16.72 26.44
CA GLN A 179 -2.29 -17.29 27.47
C GLN A 179 -2.12 -18.80 27.36
N VAL A 180 -3.19 -19.54 27.03
CA VAL A 180 -3.13 -20.99 26.79
C VAL A 180 -2.26 -21.29 25.57
N LEU A 181 -2.41 -20.55 24.47
CA LEU A 181 -1.61 -20.77 23.27
C LEU A 181 -0.11 -20.55 23.51
N LEU A 182 0.27 -19.50 24.23
CA LEU A 182 1.67 -19.25 24.58
C LEU A 182 2.28 -20.41 25.38
N ARG A 183 1.51 -20.94 26.35
CA ARG A 183 1.91 -22.13 27.12
C ARG A 183 2.02 -23.37 26.25
N GLU A 184 1.05 -23.61 25.35
CA GLU A 184 1.05 -24.76 24.45
C GLU A 184 2.20 -24.72 23.43
N ALA A 185 2.51 -23.55 22.86
CA ALA A 185 3.65 -23.40 21.96
C ALA A 185 4.97 -23.79 22.64
N THR A 186 5.09 -23.47 23.94
CA THR A 186 6.25 -23.81 24.76
C THR A 186 6.25 -25.30 25.16
N SER A 187 5.13 -25.84 25.63
CA SER A 187 5.04 -27.20 26.19
C SER A 187 5.16 -28.30 25.12
N ARG A 188 4.72 -28.00 23.89
CA ARG A 188 4.69 -28.95 22.76
C ARG A 188 5.90 -28.89 21.85
N ALA A 189 6.92 -28.13 22.22
CA ALA A 189 8.17 -28.07 21.47
C ALA A 189 8.70 -29.49 21.15
N LEU A 190 9.23 -29.67 19.95
CA LEU A 190 9.83 -30.94 19.56
C LEU A 190 11.14 -31.13 20.32
N VAL A 191 11.18 -32.14 21.20
CA VAL A 191 12.40 -32.54 21.91
C VAL A 191 12.96 -33.81 21.30
N VAL A 192 14.26 -33.80 20.98
CA VAL A 192 15.01 -34.95 20.50
C VAL A 192 16.29 -35.14 21.30
N ASP A 193 16.63 -36.40 21.61
CA ASP A 193 17.84 -36.73 22.35
C ASP A 193 19.09 -36.77 21.46
N ASP A 194 18.90 -37.13 20.18
CA ASP A 194 19.96 -37.29 19.19
C ASP A 194 19.84 -36.22 18.10
N GLU A 195 20.93 -35.49 17.88
CA GLU A 195 21.06 -34.48 16.85
C GLU A 195 20.84 -35.05 15.44
N ALA A 196 21.11 -36.35 15.23
CA ALA A 196 20.85 -37.02 13.96
C ALA A 196 19.36 -36.99 13.56
N ALA A 197 18.44 -36.84 14.51
CA ALA A 197 17.02 -36.66 14.22
C ALA A 197 16.72 -35.32 13.53
N LEU A 198 17.58 -34.30 13.75
CA LEU A 198 17.46 -32.98 13.12
C LEU A 198 18.32 -32.84 11.86
N ALA A 199 18.73 -33.95 11.25
CA ALA A 199 19.56 -33.92 10.06
C ALA A 199 18.95 -33.05 8.96
N GLY A 200 19.75 -32.12 8.43
CA GLY A 200 19.33 -31.13 7.43
C GLY A 200 19.36 -29.70 7.95
N LEU A 201 19.15 -29.51 9.27
CA LEU A 201 19.28 -28.19 9.88
C LEU A 201 20.72 -27.66 9.81
N SER A 202 20.86 -26.35 9.62
CA SER A 202 22.15 -25.66 9.74
C SER A 202 22.75 -25.78 11.16
N GLU A 203 24.07 -25.62 11.29
CA GLU A 203 24.72 -25.64 12.62
C GLU A 203 24.18 -24.52 13.52
N ASP A 204 23.83 -23.36 12.95
CA ASP A 204 23.23 -22.26 13.71
C ASP A 204 21.83 -22.64 14.23
N ALA A 205 21.01 -23.30 13.42
CA ALA A 205 19.71 -23.80 13.84
C ALA A 205 19.84 -24.92 14.90
N LEU A 206 20.83 -25.81 14.76
CA LEU A 206 21.15 -26.82 15.77
C LEU A 206 21.62 -26.16 17.08
N GLN A 207 22.45 -25.14 17.00
CA GLN A 207 22.92 -24.39 18.15
C GLN A 207 21.76 -23.67 18.85
N ALA A 208 20.87 -23.02 18.09
CA ALA A 208 19.65 -22.42 18.62
C ALA A 208 18.77 -23.46 19.34
N ALA A 209 18.64 -24.67 18.78
CA ALA A 209 17.90 -25.76 19.41
C ALA A 209 18.55 -26.29 20.70
N ARG A 210 19.89 -26.29 20.79
CA ARG A 210 20.63 -26.62 22.01
C ARG A 210 20.47 -25.54 23.08
N ASP A 211 20.53 -24.28 22.68
CA ASP A 211 20.35 -23.13 23.57
C ASP A 211 18.91 -23.10 24.11
N ASP A 212 17.90 -23.27 23.25
CA ASP A 212 16.49 -23.34 23.66
C ASP A 212 16.23 -24.52 24.63
N ALA A 213 16.83 -25.69 24.39
CA ALA A 213 16.76 -26.82 25.30
C ALA A 213 17.38 -26.49 26.67
N ARG A 214 18.57 -25.87 26.69
CA ARG A 214 19.24 -25.44 27.93
C ARG A 214 18.39 -24.44 28.69
N ASP A 215 17.87 -23.43 28.01
CA ASP A 215 17.13 -22.33 28.60
C ASP A 215 15.79 -22.81 29.19
N ASN A 216 15.25 -23.90 28.64
CA ASN A 216 14.04 -24.57 29.14
C ASN A 216 14.33 -25.79 30.02
N SER A 217 15.59 -26.00 30.43
CA SER A 217 16.03 -27.09 31.30
C SER A 217 15.65 -28.50 30.80
N VAL A 218 15.66 -28.69 29.47
CA VAL A 218 15.41 -29.95 28.79
C VAL A 218 16.74 -30.54 28.31
N THR A 219 16.90 -31.86 28.41
CA THR A 219 18.07 -32.56 27.85
C THR A 219 17.84 -32.83 26.36
N GLY A 220 18.89 -32.70 25.54
CA GLY A 220 18.82 -32.91 24.09
C GLY A 220 18.75 -31.59 23.32
N LEU A 221 18.01 -31.59 22.21
CA LEU A 221 17.72 -30.42 21.39
C LEU A 221 16.21 -30.18 21.39
N ARG A 222 15.81 -28.91 21.42
CA ARG A 222 14.40 -28.50 21.49
C ARG A 222 14.11 -27.50 20.38
N LEU A 223 13.11 -27.80 19.57
CA LEU A 223 12.57 -26.88 18.56
C LEU A 223 11.23 -26.34 19.05
N PRO A 224 11.13 -25.05 19.40
CA PRO A 224 9.85 -24.44 19.76
C PRO A 224 8.91 -24.37 18.56
N LEU A 225 7.62 -24.24 18.84
CA LEU A 225 6.62 -24.07 17.79
C LEU A 225 6.35 -22.59 17.51
N THR A 226 6.24 -22.24 16.23
CA THR A 226 5.76 -20.94 15.77
C THR A 226 4.22 -20.92 15.65
N ASN A 227 3.61 -19.76 15.42
CA ASN A 227 2.15 -19.60 15.41
C ASN A 227 1.46 -20.30 14.22
N THR A 228 2.10 -20.38 13.05
CA THR A 228 1.54 -21.00 11.83
C THR A 228 1.52 -22.52 11.91
N THR A 229 0.71 -23.18 11.09
CA THR A 229 0.70 -24.64 10.98
C THR A 229 2.02 -25.18 10.44
N GLN A 230 2.53 -24.56 9.36
CA GLN A 230 3.87 -24.84 8.87
C GLN A 230 4.90 -24.31 9.87
N GLN A 231 6.00 -25.04 10.02
CA GLN A 231 7.10 -24.75 10.93
C GLN A 231 8.37 -24.68 10.09
N ASP A 232 9.22 -23.66 10.27
CA ASP A 232 10.36 -23.39 9.39
C ASP A 232 11.29 -24.60 9.26
N ALA A 233 11.53 -25.31 10.36
CA ALA A 233 12.35 -26.53 10.36
C ALA A 233 11.82 -27.65 9.44
N LEU A 234 10.53 -27.67 9.09
CA LEU A 234 9.99 -28.64 8.11
C LEU A 234 10.63 -28.48 6.73
N ALA A 235 11.08 -27.29 6.36
CA ALA A 235 11.76 -27.04 5.09
C ALA A 235 13.08 -27.82 5.00
N GLU A 236 13.87 -27.83 6.08
CA GLU A 236 15.24 -28.33 6.11
C GLU A 236 15.35 -29.79 6.59
N LEU A 237 14.47 -30.24 7.48
CA LEU A 237 14.54 -31.57 8.09
C LEU A 237 14.46 -32.70 7.04
N THR A 238 15.49 -33.55 7.00
CA THR A 238 15.59 -34.65 6.03
C THR A 238 14.92 -35.94 6.51
N ASP A 239 14.83 -36.18 7.82
CA ASP A 239 14.16 -37.36 8.38
C ASP A 239 12.63 -37.24 8.32
N PRO A 240 11.91 -38.09 7.55
CA PRO A 240 10.46 -38.03 7.45
C PRO A 240 9.73 -38.28 8.78
N ALA A 241 10.30 -39.09 9.67
CA ALA A 241 9.67 -39.37 10.97
C ALA A 241 9.71 -38.13 11.88
N THR A 242 10.82 -37.41 11.89
CA THR A 242 10.94 -36.14 12.63
C THR A 242 10.05 -35.05 12.03
N ARG A 243 9.96 -34.92 10.71
CA ARG A 243 9.00 -34.00 10.07
C ARG A 243 7.56 -34.30 10.46
N ALA A 244 7.15 -35.57 10.38
CA ALA A 244 5.81 -35.99 10.79
C ALA A 244 5.53 -35.65 12.26
N ARG A 245 6.49 -35.92 13.16
CA ARG A 245 6.36 -35.60 14.59
C ARG A 245 6.26 -34.09 14.84
N LEU A 246 7.08 -33.27 14.18
CA LEU A 246 7.03 -31.81 14.31
C LEU A 246 5.68 -31.25 13.84
N LEU A 247 5.22 -31.68 12.67
CA LEU A 247 3.92 -31.23 12.15
C LEU A 247 2.75 -31.72 13.03
N ASP A 248 2.80 -32.94 13.56
CA ASP A 248 1.78 -33.45 14.49
C ASP A 248 1.72 -32.64 15.80
N LEU A 249 2.88 -32.22 16.32
CA LEU A 249 2.96 -31.34 17.49
C LEU A 249 2.32 -29.98 17.21
N SER A 250 2.62 -29.39 16.04
CA SER A 250 2.03 -28.14 15.54
C SER A 250 0.51 -28.25 15.38
N LEU A 251 0.03 -29.26 14.64
CA LEU A 251 -1.40 -29.47 14.36
C LEU A 251 -2.22 -29.79 15.61
N GLY A 252 -1.60 -30.35 16.66
CA GLY A 252 -2.26 -30.74 17.91
C GLY A 252 -2.33 -29.65 18.98
N ARG A 253 -1.78 -28.45 18.74
CA ARG A 253 -1.89 -27.29 19.65
C ARG A 253 -3.36 -27.03 19.98
N GLY A 254 -3.68 -26.83 21.25
CA GLY A 254 -5.04 -26.48 21.67
C GLY A 254 -6.05 -27.64 21.62
N SER A 255 -5.65 -28.86 21.24
CA SER A 255 -6.62 -29.96 20.99
C SER A 255 -6.25 -31.30 21.63
N SER A 256 -5.30 -31.33 22.56
CA SER A 256 -4.79 -32.58 23.16
C SER A 256 -5.36 -32.92 24.53
N GLY A 257 -6.36 -32.17 25.01
CA GLY A 257 -6.91 -32.31 26.35
C GLY A 257 -6.08 -31.62 27.44
N GLY A 258 -6.64 -31.56 28.65
CA GLY A 258 -5.99 -30.95 29.81
C GLY A 258 -6.02 -29.42 29.77
N THR A 259 -5.07 -28.78 30.48
CA THR A 259 -4.99 -27.31 30.62
C THR A 259 -4.55 -26.58 29.36
N GLY A 260 -4.16 -27.32 28.33
CA GLY A 260 -3.77 -26.81 27.01
C GLY A 260 -4.87 -26.92 25.96
N ASP A 261 -6.08 -27.35 26.34
CA ASP A 261 -7.21 -27.50 25.42
C ASP A 261 -7.97 -26.17 25.28
N THR A 262 -8.17 -25.71 24.04
CA THR A 262 -8.86 -24.46 23.72
C THR A 262 -10.22 -24.69 23.07
N ARG A 263 -10.66 -25.95 22.91
CA ARG A 263 -11.89 -26.25 22.17
C ARG A 263 -13.15 -25.70 22.86
N GLU A 264 -13.24 -25.83 24.18
CA GLU A 264 -14.36 -25.29 24.97
C GLU A 264 -14.38 -23.75 24.91
N MET A 265 -13.20 -23.11 24.99
CA MET A 265 -13.07 -21.66 24.84
C MET A 265 -13.59 -21.18 23.48
N ILE A 266 -13.30 -21.90 22.40
CA ILE A 266 -13.79 -21.56 21.05
C ILE A 266 -15.32 -21.68 20.98
N THR A 267 -15.90 -22.77 21.49
CA THR A 267 -17.35 -22.96 21.46
C THR A 267 -18.07 -21.88 22.27
N ASP A 268 -17.55 -21.56 23.46
CA ASP A 268 -18.11 -20.50 24.31
C ASP A 268 -17.96 -19.12 23.67
N LEU A 269 -16.76 -18.80 23.17
CA LEU A 269 -16.46 -17.51 22.55
C LEU A 269 -17.33 -17.24 21.32
N THR A 270 -17.47 -18.22 20.43
CA THR A 270 -18.28 -18.07 19.21
C THR A 270 -19.77 -17.97 19.50
N ALA A 271 -20.29 -18.71 20.49
CA ALA A 271 -21.66 -18.56 20.96
C ALA A 271 -21.91 -17.17 21.59
N LEU A 272 -20.96 -16.67 22.40
CA LEU A 272 -21.04 -15.33 22.98
C LEU A 272 -20.99 -14.24 21.91
N ARG A 273 -20.15 -14.39 20.88
CA ARG A 273 -20.08 -13.48 19.73
C ARG A 273 -21.38 -13.47 18.94
N ALA A 274 -21.99 -14.63 18.70
CA ALA A 274 -23.30 -14.74 18.06
C ALA A 274 -24.40 -14.07 18.90
N ALA A 275 -24.41 -14.31 20.22
CA ALA A 275 -25.35 -13.67 21.14
C ALA A 275 -25.16 -12.13 21.22
N LEU A 276 -23.91 -11.66 21.23
CA LEU A 276 -23.58 -10.23 21.18
C LEU A 276 -24.17 -9.58 19.92
N ALA A 277 -23.90 -10.18 18.76
CA ALA A 277 -24.41 -9.71 17.47
C ALA A 277 -25.96 -9.72 17.43
N GLY A 278 -26.58 -10.80 17.91
CA GLY A 278 -28.04 -10.92 18.02
C GLY A 278 -28.67 -9.84 18.89
N HIS A 279 -28.08 -9.54 20.05
CA HIS A 279 -28.51 -8.45 20.92
C HIS A 279 -28.37 -7.07 20.26
N LEU A 280 -27.36 -6.88 19.40
CA LEU A 280 -27.14 -5.65 18.64
C LEU A 280 -27.98 -5.57 17.34
N GLY A 281 -28.76 -6.61 17.03
CA GLY A 281 -29.68 -6.64 15.89
C GLY A 281 -29.10 -7.20 14.60
N PHE A 282 -27.94 -7.87 14.67
CA PHE A 282 -27.30 -8.56 13.55
C PHE A 282 -27.64 -10.06 13.58
N HIS A 283 -27.65 -10.69 12.40
CA HIS A 283 -27.92 -12.13 12.28
C HIS A 283 -26.77 -12.99 12.81
N SER A 284 -25.54 -12.54 12.61
CA SER A 284 -24.33 -13.25 13.00
C SER A 284 -23.21 -12.28 13.34
N TYR A 285 -22.17 -12.77 14.03
CA TYR A 285 -21.01 -11.95 14.33
C TYR A 285 -20.27 -11.50 13.06
N ALA A 286 -20.24 -12.33 12.02
CA ALA A 286 -19.66 -11.94 10.74
C ALA A 286 -20.38 -10.74 10.11
N GLN A 287 -21.71 -10.67 10.24
CA GLN A 287 -22.44 -9.49 9.77
C GLN A 287 -22.11 -8.25 10.60
N TYR A 288 -22.04 -8.38 11.93
CA TYR A 288 -21.64 -7.29 12.82
C TYR A 288 -20.23 -6.77 12.51
N ALA A 289 -19.28 -7.68 12.27
CA ALA A 289 -17.89 -7.36 11.99
C ALA A 289 -17.67 -6.78 10.58
N VAL A 290 -18.42 -7.22 9.56
CA VAL A 290 -18.29 -6.69 8.19
C VAL A 290 -18.99 -5.34 8.02
N ASP A 291 -20.00 -5.03 8.84
CA ASP A 291 -20.78 -3.78 8.75
C ASP A 291 -19.96 -2.49 8.94
N ASP A 292 -18.77 -2.56 9.55
CA ASP A 292 -17.82 -1.42 9.65
C ASP A 292 -16.60 -1.52 8.71
N GLN A 293 -16.63 -2.46 7.76
CA GLN A 293 -15.57 -2.66 6.76
C GLN A 293 -15.92 -2.00 5.43
N VAL A 294 -14.96 -1.95 4.50
CA VAL A 294 -15.22 -1.48 3.12
C VAL A 294 -15.98 -2.52 2.30
N ALA A 295 -15.81 -3.82 2.62
CA ALA A 295 -16.59 -4.90 2.05
C ALA A 295 -18.10 -4.69 2.30
N PRO A 296 -18.95 -4.81 1.27
CA PRO A 296 -20.36 -4.45 1.41
C PRO A 296 -21.17 -5.43 2.26
N ASP A 297 -20.78 -6.71 2.28
CA ASP A 297 -21.45 -7.77 3.03
C ASP A 297 -20.60 -9.05 3.11
N VAL A 298 -21.01 -9.96 4.00
CA VAL A 298 -20.39 -11.28 4.20
C VAL A 298 -20.47 -12.16 2.94
N GLU A 299 -21.50 -11.98 2.09
CA GLU A 299 -21.66 -12.76 0.87
C GLU A 299 -20.53 -12.44 -0.13
N SER A 300 -20.18 -11.16 -0.26
CA SER A 300 -19.15 -10.64 -1.14
C SER A 300 -17.75 -11.08 -0.70
N THR A 301 -17.45 -11.01 0.60
CA THR A 301 -16.16 -11.45 1.16
C THR A 301 -15.97 -12.96 0.94
N GLY A 302 -16.98 -13.77 1.27
CA GLY A 302 -16.97 -15.20 0.98
C GLY A 302 -16.95 -15.50 -0.52
N GLY A 303 -17.57 -14.65 -1.34
CA GLY A 303 -17.57 -14.75 -2.80
C GLY A 303 -16.18 -14.61 -3.41
N LEU A 304 -15.41 -13.62 -2.93
CA LEU A 304 -14.00 -13.45 -3.29
C LEU A 304 -13.21 -14.72 -2.97
N LEU A 305 -13.24 -15.19 -1.71
CA LEU A 305 -12.49 -16.37 -1.28
C LEU A 305 -12.82 -17.59 -2.15
N ARG A 306 -14.10 -17.87 -2.37
CA ARG A 306 -14.57 -19.00 -3.21
C ARG A 306 -14.06 -18.93 -4.64
N SER A 307 -13.93 -17.73 -5.21
CA SER A 307 -13.46 -17.55 -6.59
C SER A 307 -11.98 -17.96 -6.78
N LEU A 308 -11.16 -17.89 -5.73
CA LEU A 308 -9.74 -18.28 -5.78
C LEU A 308 -9.51 -19.79 -5.56
N ILE A 309 -10.42 -20.51 -4.88
CA ILE A 309 -10.23 -21.93 -4.51
C ILE A 309 -9.92 -22.81 -5.73
N GLY A 310 -10.77 -22.74 -6.76
CA GLY A 310 -10.61 -23.56 -7.98
C GLY A 310 -9.27 -23.30 -8.69
N PRO A 311 -8.90 -22.04 -8.97
CA PRO A 311 -7.59 -21.67 -9.49
C PRO A 311 -6.41 -22.11 -8.59
N ALA A 312 -6.50 -21.95 -7.26
CA ALA A 312 -5.46 -22.34 -6.31
C ALA A 312 -5.23 -23.87 -6.28
N LEU A 313 -6.31 -24.67 -6.31
CA LEU A 313 -6.22 -26.12 -6.42
C LEU A 313 -5.54 -26.56 -7.73
N LYS A 314 -5.86 -25.91 -8.85
CA LYS A 314 -5.21 -26.19 -10.15
C LYS A 314 -3.73 -25.83 -10.11
N GLN A 315 -3.38 -24.72 -9.46
CA GLN A 315 -2.00 -24.30 -9.29
C GLN A 315 -1.22 -25.28 -8.43
N PHE A 316 -1.75 -25.65 -7.27
CA PHE A 316 -1.13 -26.63 -6.37
C PHE A 316 -0.92 -27.98 -7.06
N ALA A 317 -1.88 -28.45 -7.87
CA ALA A 317 -1.71 -29.66 -8.67
C ALA A 317 -0.61 -29.54 -9.74
N ARG A 318 -0.43 -28.35 -10.34
CA ARG A 318 0.65 -28.07 -11.29
C ARG A 318 2.02 -28.08 -10.61
N GLU A 319 2.13 -27.41 -9.46
CA GLU A 319 3.33 -27.40 -8.62
C GLU A 319 3.68 -28.81 -8.15
N SER A 320 2.70 -29.56 -7.65
CA SER A 320 2.84 -30.96 -7.24
C SER A 320 3.44 -31.83 -8.34
N ARG A 321 2.98 -31.70 -9.60
CA ARG A 321 3.54 -32.44 -10.73
C ARG A 321 5.00 -32.07 -10.99
N ARG A 322 5.34 -30.78 -10.96
CA ARG A 322 6.73 -30.30 -11.15
C ARG A 322 7.66 -30.86 -10.08
N VAL A 323 7.25 -30.78 -8.82
CA VAL A 323 8.00 -31.31 -7.67
C VAL A 323 8.21 -32.81 -7.81
N ARG A 324 7.17 -33.56 -8.15
CA ARG A 324 7.26 -35.02 -8.34
C ARG A 324 8.16 -35.40 -9.51
N GLU A 325 8.02 -34.73 -10.65
CA GLU A 325 8.86 -34.96 -11.82
C GLU A 325 10.34 -34.70 -11.50
N TYR A 326 10.63 -33.58 -10.84
CA TYR A 326 11.99 -33.19 -10.45
C TYR A 326 12.65 -34.23 -9.53
N PHE A 327 11.92 -34.74 -8.54
CA PHE A 327 12.42 -35.75 -7.61
C PHE A 327 12.21 -37.20 -8.04
N GLY A 328 11.73 -37.44 -9.27
CA GLY A 328 11.49 -38.79 -9.81
C GLY A 328 10.45 -39.61 -9.02
N MET A 329 9.46 -38.94 -8.43
CA MET A 329 8.37 -39.56 -7.67
C MET A 329 7.25 -40.05 -8.61
N ASP A 330 6.61 -41.17 -8.27
CA ASP A 330 5.45 -41.67 -9.03
C ASP A 330 4.25 -40.71 -8.89
N GLU A 331 3.55 -40.44 -9.99
CA GLU A 331 2.32 -39.64 -9.99
C GLU A 331 1.19 -40.32 -9.18
N ALA A 332 1.25 -41.63 -8.97
CA ALA A 332 0.32 -42.35 -8.09
C ALA A 332 0.69 -42.28 -6.60
N GLN A 333 1.92 -41.87 -6.24
CA GLN A 333 2.35 -41.81 -4.84
C GLN A 333 1.68 -40.62 -4.13
N PRO A 334 0.94 -40.81 -3.02
CA PRO A 334 0.33 -39.71 -2.30
C PRO A 334 1.41 -38.85 -1.61
N LEU A 335 1.32 -37.53 -1.78
CA LEU A 335 2.10 -36.58 -0.98
C LEU A 335 1.61 -36.67 0.47
N GLN A 336 2.54 -36.78 1.41
CA GLN A 336 2.22 -36.71 2.83
C GLN A 336 2.23 -35.24 3.26
N ARG A 337 1.28 -34.82 4.09
CA ARG A 337 1.20 -33.44 4.60
C ARG A 337 2.52 -32.93 5.20
N ALA A 338 3.26 -33.79 5.90
CA ALA A 338 4.52 -33.47 6.55
C ALA A 338 5.69 -33.30 5.57
N ASP A 339 5.51 -33.73 4.32
CA ASP A 339 6.53 -33.67 3.29
C ASP A 339 6.30 -32.52 2.31
N VAL A 340 5.11 -31.92 2.26
CA VAL A 340 4.78 -30.87 1.29
C VAL A 340 5.74 -29.69 1.40
N THR A 341 5.89 -29.11 2.59
CA THR A 341 6.79 -27.97 2.83
C THR A 341 8.24 -28.32 2.50
N HIS A 342 8.74 -29.47 2.99
CA HIS A 342 10.08 -29.94 2.68
C HIS A 342 10.33 -30.07 1.17
N LEU A 343 9.40 -30.70 0.44
CA LEU A 343 9.54 -30.93 -0.99
C LEU A 343 9.42 -29.63 -1.80
N TRP A 344 8.56 -28.70 -1.41
CA TRP A 344 8.44 -27.40 -2.07
C TRP A 344 9.68 -26.55 -1.86
N GLU A 345 10.17 -26.45 -0.62
CA GLU A 345 11.36 -25.65 -0.32
C GLU A 345 12.63 -26.28 -0.90
N ARG A 346 12.76 -27.61 -0.87
CA ARG A 346 13.86 -28.30 -1.55
C ARG A 346 13.81 -28.10 -3.05
N TYR A 347 12.63 -28.18 -3.67
CA TYR A 347 12.48 -27.87 -5.10
C TYR A 347 12.85 -26.42 -5.37
N ARG A 348 12.41 -25.47 -4.54
CA ARG A 348 12.74 -24.05 -4.69
C ARG A 348 14.26 -23.85 -4.61
N ALA A 349 14.93 -24.43 -3.62
CA ALA A 349 16.38 -24.33 -3.47
C ALA A 349 17.14 -24.98 -4.64
N GLU A 350 16.80 -26.22 -5.02
CA GLU A 350 17.55 -26.99 -6.03
C GLU A 350 17.22 -26.59 -7.48
N ALA A 351 15.99 -26.15 -7.77
CA ALA A 351 15.57 -25.80 -9.13
C ALA A 351 15.88 -24.34 -9.50
N PHE A 352 15.91 -23.44 -8.52
CA PHE A 352 16.25 -22.03 -8.75
C PHE A 352 17.71 -21.69 -8.41
N GLU A 353 18.43 -22.56 -7.68
CA GLU A 353 19.86 -22.38 -7.34
C GLU A 353 20.18 -20.97 -6.76
N LEU A 354 19.28 -20.43 -5.93
CA LEU A 354 19.43 -19.11 -5.31
C LEU A 354 20.27 -19.19 -4.05
N ASP A 355 21.45 -18.56 -4.05
CA ASP A 355 22.24 -18.32 -2.84
C ASP A 355 21.72 -17.04 -2.15
N SER A 356 21.01 -17.19 -1.03
CA SER A 356 20.44 -16.07 -0.28
C SER A 356 21.50 -15.05 0.16
N ALA A 357 22.71 -15.48 0.53
CA ALA A 357 23.78 -14.55 0.93
C ALA A 357 24.31 -13.77 -0.27
N GLN A 358 24.43 -14.43 -1.43
CA GLN A 358 24.75 -13.76 -2.69
C GLN A 358 23.66 -12.75 -3.06
N VAL A 359 22.39 -13.10 -2.94
CA VAL A 359 21.27 -12.20 -3.28
C VAL A 359 21.25 -11.00 -2.33
N SER A 360 21.28 -11.22 -1.01
CA SER A 360 21.27 -10.14 -0.01
C SER A 360 22.44 -9.17 -0.14
N SER A 361 23.57 -9.58 -0.72
CA SER A 361 24.71 -8.70 -0.98
C SER A 361 24.39 -7.51 -1.90
N TYR A 362 23.28 -7.58 -2.65
CA TYR A 362 22.82 -6.49 -3.53
C TYR A 362 21.80 -5.55 -2.86
N PHE A 363 21.26 -5.89 -1.68
CA PHE A 363 20.17 -5.17 -1.04
C PHE A 363 20.65 -4.50 0.25
N GLU A 364 21.52 -3.51 0.12
CA GLU A 364 21.99 -2.73 1.26
C GLU A 364 20.90 -1.76 1.75
N PHE A 365 20.59 -1.77 3.06
CA PHE A 365 19.44 -1.06 3.63
C PHE A 365 19.39 0.44 3.27
N GLU A 366 20.52 1.18 3.36
CA GLU A 366 20.53 2.61 3.03
C GLU A 366 20.19 2.85 1.56
N ARG A 367 20.80 2.07 0.66
CA ARG A 367 20.52 2.15 -0.79
C ARG A 367 19.08 1.79 -1.10
N VAL A 368 18.55 0.72 -0.50
CA VAL A 368 17.15 0.33 -0.71
C VAL A 368 16.22 1.46 -0.25
N LEU A 369 16.48 2.06 0.91
CA LEU A 369 15.66 3.17 1.43
C LEU A 369 15.77 4.43 0.56
N ILE A 370 16.99 4.86 0.19
CA ILE A 370 17.23 6.14 -0.48
C ILE A 370 17.03 6.02 -2.00
N ASP A 371 17.73 5.08 -2.63
CA ASP A 371 17.78 4.92 -4.09
C ASP A 371 16.65 4.01 -4.62
N GLY A 372 15.96 3.28 -3.74
CA GLY A 372 14.76 2.52 -4.05
C GLY A 372 13.49 3.25 -3.62
N VAL A 373 13.19 3.23 -2.33
CA VAL A 373 11.93 3.69 -1.75
C VAL A 373 11.71 5.20 -1.95
N PHE A 374 12.66 6.04 -1.49
CA PHE A 374 12.54 7.49 -1.62
C PHE A 374 12.61 7.96 -3.07
N ALA A 375 13.47 7.36 -3.89
CA ALA A 375 13.56 7.67 -5.32
C ALA A 375 12.26 7.33 -6.08
N THR A 376 11.62 6.20 -5.75
CA THR A 376 10.31 5.81 -6.30
C THR A 376 9.24 6.84 -5.93
N ALA A 377 9.15 7.18 -4.63
CA ALA A 377 8.20 8.19 -4.16
C ALA A 377 8.47 9.58 -4.76
N GLY A 378 9.74 9.94 -4.95
CA GLY A 378 10.15 11.17 -5.62
C GLY A 378 9.73 11.22 -7.08
N THR A 379 9.83 10.09 -7.79
CA THR A 379 9.43 10.01 -9.20
C THR A 379 7.91 10.02 -9.37
N LEU A 380 7.18 9.21 -8.59
CA LEU A 380 5.73 9.10 -8.70
C LEU A 380 4.99 10.33 -8.19
N PHE A 381 5.49 10.94 -7.11
CA PHE A 381 4.74 11.94 -6.34
C PHE A 381 5.44 13.29 -6.18
N GLY A 382 6.67 13.44 -6.71
CA GLY A 382 7.45 14.68 -6.62
C GLY A 382 8.06 14.96 -5.25
N LEU A 383 8.16 13.94 -4.38
CA LEU A 383 8.67 14.07 -3.02
C LEU A 383 10.20 14.16 -2.94
N ALA A 384 10.69 14.90 -1.95
CA ALA A 384 12.09 14.90 -1.55
C ALA A 384 12.21 14.62 -0.04
N PHE A 385 13.25 13.90 0.37
CA PHE A 385 13.46 13.51 1.77
C PHE A 385 14.80 14.06 2.26
N THR A 386 14.77 14.82 3.35
CA THR A 386 15.95 15.44 3.96
C THR A 386 16.20 14.85 5.34
N SER A 387 17.41 14.32 5.59
CA SER A 387 17.76 13.79 6.92
C SER A 387 17.81 14.90 7.97
N ARG A 388 17.24 14.63 9.15
CA ARG A 388 17.17 15.54 10.30
C ARG A 388 17.89 14.94 11.53
N PRO A 389 19.23 14.86 11.51
CA PRO A 389 20.01 14.31 12.62
C PRO A 389 19.99 15.20 13.87
N ASP A 390 19.44 16.41 13.78
CA ASP A 390 19.18 17.31 14.90
C ASP A 390 17.96 16.90 15.73
N LEU A 391 17.11 16.01 15.21
CA LEU A 391 15.94 15.46 15.87
C LEU A 391 16.22 14.04 16.38
N SER A 392 15.65 13.70 17.53
CA SER A 392 15.82 12.39 18.16
C SER A 392 14.48 11.64 18.24
N GLY A 393 14.48 10.37 17.85
CA GLY A 393 13.37 9.44 18.11
C GLY A 393 13.46 8.80 19.51
N TRP A 394 12.70 7.72 19.72
CA TRP A 394 12.70 6.93 20.96
C TRP A 394 13.96 6.08 21.17
N HIS A 395 14.78 5.89 20.12
CA HIS A 395 16.01 5.11 20.16
C HIS A 395 17.10 5.75 19.29
N GLU A 396 18.37 5.53 19.61
CA GLU A 396 19.52 6.12 18.91
C GLU A 396 19.66 5.69 17.44
N ASP A 397 19.09 4.54 17.10
CA ASP A 397 19.10 3.98 15.74
C ASP A 397 17.95 4.53 14.86
N VAL A 398 17.02 5.32 15.42
CA VAL A 398 15.91 5.93 14.68
C VAL A 398 16.44 7.05 13.78
N ARG A 399 16.14 6.98 12.50
CA ARG A 399 16.45 8.04 11.53
C ARG A 399 15.24 8.91 11.32
N VAL A 400 15.40 10.22 11.43
CA VAL A 400 14.34 11.18 11.14
C VAL A 400 14.59 11.78 9.76
N TYR A 401 13.56 11.74 8.91
CA TYR A 401 13.54 12.40 7.61
C TYR A 401 12.39 13.39 7.55
N GLU A 402 12.65 14.53 6.95
CA GLU A 402 11.67 15.54 6.57
C GLU A 402 11.26 15.32 5.11
N ALA A 403 9.97 15.06 4.90
CA ALA A 403 9.38 14.90 3.58
C ALA A 403 8.92 16.27 3.05
N LEU A 404 9.28 16.56 1.80
CA LEU A 404 9.01 17.82 1.12
C LEU A 404 8.27 17.57 -0.20
N ASP A 405 7.28 18.41 -0.49
CA ASP A 405 6.61 18.51 -1.79
C ASP A 405 7.03 19.83 -2.44
N GLY A 406 8.01 19.77 -3.34
CA GLY A 406 8.73 20.95 -3.80
C GLY A 406 9.43 21.67 -2.63
N THR A 407 8.94 22.86 -2.27
CA THR A 407 9.44 23.61 -1.10
C THR A 407 8.48 23.55 0.11
N ARG A 408 7.36 22.83 0.00
CA ARG A 408 6.37 22.70 1.06
C ARG A 408 6.74 21.54 1.97
N HIS A 409 6.66 21.75 3.28
CA HIS A 409 6.78 20.68 4.27
C HIS A 409 5.55 19.77 4.17
N LEU A 410 5.78 18.46 4.06
CA LEU A 410 4.71 17.47 4.07
C LEU A 410 4.60 16.79 5.43
N GLY A 411 5.71 16.51 6.11
CA GLY A 411 5.71 15.87 7.42
C GLY A 411 7.04 15.24 7.78
N PHE A 412 7.05 14.44 8.85
CA PHE A 412 8.21 13.64 9.25
C PHE A 412 7.98 12.14 9.03
N VAL A 413 9.07 11.45 8.73
CA VAL A 413 9.16 9.98 8.66
C VAL A 413 10.27 9.52 9.61
N LEU A 414 9.92 8.73 10.61
CA LEU A 414 10.85 8.13 11.57
C LEU A 414 11.07 6.66 11.21
N VAL A 415 12.28 6.29 10.82
CA VAL A 415 12.62 4.92 10.40
C VAL A 415 13.44 4.24 11.49
N ASP A 416 12.91 3.16 12.07
CA ASP A 416 13.54 2.31 13.08
C ASP A 416 13.81 0.91 12.48
N PRO A 417 15.02 0.65 11.97
CA PRO A 417 15.27 -0.52 11.13
C PRO A 417 15.55 -1.82 11.89
N TYR A 418 16.08 -1.75 13.12
CA TYR A 418 16.78 -2.89 13.71
C TYR A 418 15.97 -3.63 14.77
N ALA A 419 16.06 -4.97 14.73
CA ALA A 419 15.58 -5.84 15.78
C ALA A 419 16.36 -5.63 17.09
N ARG A 420 15.63 -5.61 18.22
CA ARG A 420 16.21 -5.50 19.57
C ARG A 420 15.23 -5.98 20.64
N ALA A 421 15.74 -6.24 21.84
CA ALA A 421 14.89 -6.50 23.00
C ALA A 421 13.98 -5.30 23.30
N GLY A 422 12.72 -5.58 23.65
CA GLY A 422 11.71 -4.55 23.89
C GLY A 422 11.07 -3.95 22.63
N LYS A 423 11.42 -4.46 21.43
CA LYS A 423 10.71 -4.15 20.18
C LYS A 423 9.87 -5.36 19.76
N GLU A 424 8.64 -5.11 19.34
CA GLU A 424 7.76 -6.16 18.78
C GLU A 424 8.35 -6.76 17.50
N GLY A 425 8.02 -8.01 17.21
CA GLY A 425 8.44 -8.68 15.97
C GLY A 425 7.62 -8.22 14.76
N GLY A 426 8.13 -8.48 13.55
CA GLY A 426 7.46 -8.10 12.30
C GLY A 426 7.87 -6.73 11.77
N ALA A 427 6.97 -6.07 11.08
CA ALA A 427 7.12 -4.71 10.57
C ALA A 427 5.76 -3.99 10.65
N TRP A 428 5.79 -2.67 10.81
CA TRP A 428 4.59 -1.85 10.90
C TRP A 428 4.90 -0.36 10.68
N MET A 429 3.83 0.39 10.45
CA MET A 429 3.79 1.85 10.38
C MET A 429 2.74 2.38 11.36
N ASP A 430 3.06 3.47 12.06
CA ASP A 430 2.10 4.22 12.87
C ASP A 430 2.10 5.72 12.48
N GLU A 431 1.01 6.41 12.82
CA GLU A 431 0.93 7.87 12.80
C GLU A 431 1.04 8.39 14.24
N LEU A 432 2.21 8.94 14.60
CA LEU A 432 2.41 9.62 15.89
C LEU A 432 1.62 10.95 15.95
N VAL A 433 1.52 11.61 14.80
CA VAL A 433 0.64 12.75 14.58
C VAL A 433 -0.07 12.53 13.26
N THR A 434 -1.40 12.51 13.28
CA THR A 434 -2.22 12.44 12.06
C THR A 434 -2.43 13.85 11.51
N GLY A 435 -2.07 14.06 10.24
CA GLY A 435 -2.29 15.32 9.55
C GLY A 435 -3.77 15.55 9.22
N SER A 436 -4.29 16.76 9.43
CA SER A 436 -5.67 17.09 9.03
C SER A 436 -5.86 18.59 8.84
N ARG A 437 -6.85 19.00 8.04
CA ARG A 437 -7.17 20.43 7.86
C ARG A 437 -7.80 21.05 9.11
N LEU A 438 -8.44 20.26 9.98
CA LEU A 438 -9.02 20.73 11.24
C LEU A 438 -7.94 21.14 12.25
N THR A 439 -6.89 20.32 12.40
CA THR A 439 -5.79 20.59 13.33
C THR A 439 -4.73 21.51 12.73
N GLY A 440 -4.57 21.48 11.41
CA GLY A 440 -3.50 22.20 10.71
C GLY A 440 -2.11 21.63 10.96
N LEU A 441 -2.02 20.44 11.57
CA LEU A 441 -0.77 19.75 11.85
C LEU A 441 -0.31 18.95 10.64
N HIS A 442 0.99 18.87 10.45
CA HIS A 442 1.61 17.96 9.50
C HIS A 442 1.73 16.55 10.10
N PRO A 443 1.58 15.49 9.28
CA PRO A 443 1.75 14.12 9.73
C PRO A 443 3.17 13.83 10.22
N VAL A 444 3.25 13.03 11.28
CA VAL A 444 4.50 12.41 11.77
C VAL A 444 4.30 10.90 11.73
N THR A 445 4.89 10.27 10.72
CA THR A 445 4.78 8.83 10.45
C THR A 445 5.99 8.09 11.01
N THR A 446 5.80 6.85 11.42
CA THR A 446 6.86 5.94 11.87
C THR A 446 6.91 4.72 10.97
N LEU A 447 8.08 4.12 10.81
CA LEU A 447 8.28 2.88 10.07
C LEU A 447 9.24 2.01 10.88
N SER A 448 8.76 0.87 11.35
CA SER A 448 9.55 -0.07 12.14
C SER A 448 9.77 -1.38 11.39
N LEU A 449 11.03 -1.81 11.31
CA LEU A 449 11.46 -3.11 10.79
C LEU A 449 12.20 -3.91 11.87
N ASN A 450 12.46 -5.18 11.59
CA ASN A 450 13.25 -6.07 12.45
C ASN A 450 14.49 -6.64 11.74
N VAL A 451 15.19 -5.79 10.99
CA VAL A 451 16.43 -6.19 10.31
C VAL A 451 17.52 -6.48 11.35
N PRO A 452 18.34 -7.54 11.19
CA PRO A 452 19.46 -7.78 12.08
C PRO A 452 20.45 -6.61 12.09
N LYS A 453 20.77 -6.09 13.28
CA LYS A 453 21.73 -4.99 13.42
C LYS A 453 23.14 -5.47 12.99
N PRO A 454 23.79 -4.82 12.00
CA PRO A 454 25.10 -5.26 11.54
C PRO A 454 26.20 -4.94 12.55
N PRO A 455 27.33 -5.68 12.54
CA PRO A 455 28.49 -5.32 13.34
C PRO A 455 29.13 -4.00 12.84
N PRO A 456 29.90 -3.29 13.70
CA PRO A 456 30.53 -2.03 13.32
C PRO A 456 31.34 -2.13 12.01
N GLY A 457 31.06 -1.23 11.06
CA GLY A 457 31.76 -1.17 9.77
C GLY A 457 31.24 -2.12 8.69
N ARG A 458 30.18 -2.91 8.97
CA ARG A 458 29.41 -3.64 7.95
C ARG A 458 28.07 -2.96 7.73
N PRO A 459 27.53 -2.97 6.50
CA PRO A 459 26.18 -2.46 6.26
C PRO A 459 25.12 -3.49 6.68
N ALA A 460 23.88 -3.03 6.84
CA ALA A 460 22.74 -3.92 6.99
C ALA A 460 22.32 -4.42 5.61
N LEU A 461 22.31 -5.74 5.42
CA LEU A 461 21.91 -6.37 4.17
C LEU A 461 20.51 -6.97 4.36
N LEU A 462 19.61 -6.66 3.43
CA LEU A 462 18.25 -7.15 3.44
C LEU A 462 18.15 -8.44 2.63
N THR A 463 17.28 -9.33 3.07
CA THR A 463 16.67 -10.33 2.20
C THR A 463 15.72 -9.66 1.20
N VAL A 464 15.31 -10.40 0.17
CA VAL A 464 14.29 -9.92 -0.78
C VAL A 464 12.98 -9.65 -0.05
N ASP A 465 12.60 -10.51 0.89
CA ASP A 465 11.37 -10.33 1.67
C ASP A 465 11.44 -9.07 2.53
N GLU A 466 12.54 -8.83 3.26
CA GLU A 466 12.75 -7.59 4.02
C GLU A 466 12.77 -6.34 3.12
N THR A 467 13.28 -6.46 1.88
CA THR A 467 13.22 -5.40 0.89
C THR A 467 11.77 -5.09 0.51
N VAL A 468 10.96 -6.11 0.20
CA VAL A 468 9.53 -5.94 -0.11
C VAL A 468 8.78 -5.38 1.09
N THR A 469 9.07 -5.85 2.31
CA THR A 469 8.49 -5.32 3.55
C THR A 469 8.81 -3.84 3.75
N LEU A 470 10.04 -3.38 3.45
CA LEU A 470 10.36 -1.96 3.53
C LEU A 470 9.52 -1.11 2.54
N PHE A 471 9.26 -1.60 1.33
CA PHE A 471 8.32 -0.95 0.40
C PHE A 471 6.87 -1.01 0.92
N HIS A 472 6.44 -2.15 1.47
CA HIS A 472 5.11 -2.32 2.05
C HIS A 472 4.84 -1.26 3.12
N GLU A 473 5.69 -1.18 4.15
CA GLU A 473 5.51 -0.20 5.22
C GLU A 473 5.60 1.24 4.72
N PHE A 474 6.42 1.48 3.69
CA PHE A 474 6.49 2.80 3.11
C PHE A 474 5.22 3.19 2.33
N GLY A 475 4.45 2.23 1.81
CA GLY A 475 3.13 2.50 1.25
C GLY A 475 2.14 3.00 2.33
N HIS A 476 2.21 2.50 3.56
CA HIS A 476 1.49 3.08 4.70
C HIS A 476 2.01 4.49 5.06
N VAL A 477 3.34 4.69 5.05
CA VAL A 477 3.95 6.03 5.24
C VAL A 477 3.40 7.02 4.22
N LEU A 478 3.31 6.65 2.95
CA LEU A 478 2.73 7.50 1.90
C LEU A 478 1.24 7.78 2.15
N HIS A 479 0.48 6.79 2.59
CA HIS A 479 -0.94 6.96 2.94
C HIS A 479 -1.12 8.00 4.08
N GLY A 480 -0.30 7.92 5.14
CA GLY A 480 -0.29 8.90 6.22
C GLY A 480 0.24 10.28 5.81
N LEU A 481 1.35 10.35 5.09
CA LEU A 481 1.95 11.61 4.64
C LEU A 481 1.03 12.42 3.71
N PHE A 482 0.21 11.75 2.90
CA PHE A 482 -0.70 12.41 1.97
C PHE A 482 -2.06 12.78 2.57
N ALA A 483 -2.31 12.49 3.85
CA ALA A 483 -3.54 12.83 4.55
C ALA A 483 -3.96 14.29 4.32
N ASP A 484 -5.12 14.50 3.69
CA ASP A 484 -5.70 15.83 3.45
C ASP A 484 -7.20 15.89 3.81
N SER A 485 -7.70 14.98 4.66
CA SER A 485 -9.08 15.04 5.17
C SER A 485 -9.29 16.25 6.10
N VAL A 486 -10.54 16.74 6.23
CA VAL A 486 -10.84 17.75 7.26
C VAL A 486 -10.59 17.18 8.66
N HIS A 487 -11.17 16.01 8.96
CA HIS A 487 -11.20 15.46 10.31
C HIS A 487 -10.09 14.42 10.52
N PRO A 488 -9.32 14.48 11.61
CA PRO A 488 -8.23 13.54 11.85
C PRO A 488 -8.70 12.09 11.98
N SER A 489 -9.89 11.83 12.53
CA SER A 489 -10.47 10.47 12.61
C SER A 489 -10.81 9.84 11.25
N GLN A 490 -10.66 10.58 10.16
CA GLN A 490 -10.87 10.11 8.77
C GLN A 490 -9.64 10.34 7.89
N ALA A 491 -8.52 10.74 8.47
CA ALA A 491 -7.32 11.14 7.77
C ALA A 491 -6.28 10.00 7.73
N GLY A 492 -5.45 10.00 6.69
CA GLY A 492 -4.36 9.05 6.54
C GLY A 492 -4.83 7.61 6.61
N THR A 493 -4.21 6.85 7.52
CA THR A 493 -4.45 5.41 7.69
C THR A 493 -5.70 5.07 8.50
N SER A 494 -6.50 6.07 8.91
CA SER A 494 -7.78 5.88 9.60
C SER A 494 -8.89 5.42 8.64
N VAL A 495 -8.69 4.23 8.06
CA VAL A 495 -9.59 3.50 7.15
C VAL A 495 -9.82 2.08 7.70
N PRO A 496 -10.87 1.36 7.27
CA PRO A 496 -11.10 0.00 7.73
C PRO A 496 -9.98 -0.98 7.36
N ARG A 497 -9.90 -2.08 8.13
CA ARG A 497 -8.79 -3.06 8.06
C ARG A 497 -8.71 -3.75 6.70
N ASP A 498 -9.84 -3.98 6.05
CA ASP A 498 -9.90 -4.58 4.71
C ASP A 498 -9.51 -3.63 3.57
N TYR A 499 -9.16 -2.37 3.88
CA TYR A 499 -8.65 -1.39 2.93
C TYR A 499 -7.26 -0.87 3.28
N VAL A 500 -6.89 -0.81 4.57
CA VAL A 500 -5.62 -0.19 5.00
C VAL A 500 -4.39 -0.83 4.36
N GLU A 501 -4.43 -2.14 4.08
CA GLU A 501 -3.35 -2.92 3.46
C GLU A 501 -3.21 -2.67 1.95
N PHE A 502 -4.18 -2.00 1.31
CA PHE A 502 -4.13 -1.79 -0.13
C PHE A 502 -2.97 -0.86 -0.54
N PRO A 503 -2.82 0.36 0.00
CA PRO A 503 -1.70 1.24 -0.36
C PRO A 503 -0.32 0.62 -0.08
N SER A 504 -0.16 -0.11 1.01
CA SER A 504 1.09 -0.82 1.34
C SER A 504 1.40 -1.91 0.33
N GLN A 505 0.45 -2.82 0.08
CA GLN A 505 0.61 -3.90 -0.89
C GLN A 505 0.72 -3.43 -2.34
N GLN A 506 0.20 -2.25 -2.67
CA GLN A 506 0.38 -1.63 -3.97
C GLN A 506 1.83 -1.19 -4.15
N PHE A 507 2.43 -0.54 -3.14
CA PHE A 507 3.78 0.00 -3.25
C PHE A 507 4.86 -1.09 -3.32
N GLU A 508 4.56 -2.30 -2.85
CA GLU A 508 5.42 -3.50 -3.03
C GLU A 508 5.80 -3.77 -4.49
N MET A 509 4.94 -3.41 -5.46
CA MET A 509 5.20 -3.68 -6.89
C MET A 509 6.55 -3.12 -7.35
N TRP A 510 7.00 -2.02 -6.73
CA TRP A 510 8.21 -1.30 -7.10
C TRP A 510 9.49 -1.97 -6.60
N ALA A 511 9.41 -2.83 -5.58
CA ALA A 511 10.56 -3.45 -4.91
C ALA A 511 11.38 -4.40 -5.81
N LEU A 512 10.83 -4.86 -6.93
CA LEU A 512 11.55 -5.63 -7.95
C LEU A 512 11.23 -5.14 -9.37
N HIS A 513 10.59 -3.97 -9.49
CA HIS A 513 10.19 -3.42 -10.78
C HIS A 513 11.43 -3.07 -11.62
N PRO A 514 11.49 -3.42 -12.92
CA PRO A 514 12.70 -3.26 -13.74
C PRO A 514 13.16 -1.80 -13.92
N GLN A 515 12.26 -0.82 -13.73
CA GLN A 515 12.62 0.61 -13.75
C GLN A 515 13.18 1.12 -12.42
N VAL A 516 13.01 0.39 -11.31
CA VAL A 516 13.41 0.83 -9.96
C VAL A 516 14.61 0.03 -9.45
N LEU A 517 14.53 -1.30 -9.55
CA LEU A 517 15.54 -2.23 -9.02
C LEU A 517 17.00 -1.87 -9.39
N PRO A 518 17.33 -1.48 -10.63
CA PRO A 518 18.72 -1.18 -11.00
C PRO A 518 19.35 0.01 -10.26
N ALA A 519 18.56 0.85 -9.59
CA ALA A 519 19.05 2.01 -8.85
C ALA A 519 19.73 1.63 -7.53
N TYR A 520 19.22 0.61 -6.83
CA TYR A 520 19.73 0.21 -5.52
C TYR A 520 20.27 -1.22 -5.44
N ALA A 521 19.91 -2.11 -6.38
CA ALA A 521 20.38 -3.51 -6.40
C ALA A 521 21.82 -3.62 -6.89
N LEU A 522 22.74 -3.13 -6.06
CA LEU A 522 24.18 -3.03 -6.30
C LEU A 522 24.93 -3.80 -5.22
N HIS A 523 25.87 -4.65 -5.63
CA HIS A 523 26.68 -5.42 -4.69
C HIS A 523 27.43 -4.47 -3.76
N TRP A 524 27.22 -4.61 -2.45
CA TRP A 524 27.63 -3.60 -1.48
C TRP A 524 29.16 -3.35 -1.42
N GLU A 525 30.00 -4.32 -1.81
CA GLU A 525 31.47 -4.15 -1.89
C GLU A 525 31.97 -3.63 -3.24
N THR A 526 31.29 -3.94 -4.35
CA THR A 526 31.84 -3.77 -5.70
C THR A 526 31.08 -2.75 -6.55
N ASP A 527 29.89 -2.34 -6.09
CA ASP A 527 28.93 -1.52 -6.83
C ASP A 527 28.47 -2.13 -8.16
N GLU A 528 28.71 -3.42 -8.38
CA GLU A 528 28.23 -4.14 -9.56
C GLU A 528 26.72 -4.36 -9.46
N ARG A 529 25.99 -4.14 -10.56
CA ARG A 529 24.54 -4.36 -10.62
C ARG A 529 24.21 -5.84 -10.49
N ILE A 530 23.06 -6.12 -9.87
CA ILE A 530 22.49 -7.46 -9.84
C ILE A 530 22.37 -8.02 -11.28
N PRO A 531 22.89 -9.23 -11.56
CA PRO A 531 22.77 -9.82 -12.88
C PRO A 531 21.30 -10.03 -13.27
N GLN A 532 20.93 -9.68 -14.50
CA GLN A 532 19.56 -9.85 -15.00
C GLN A 532 19.05 -11.30 -14.86
N SER A 533 19.93 -12.29 -15.09
CA SER A 533 19.59 -13.70 -14.90
C SER A 533 19.24 -14.03 -13.45
N LEU A 534 19.86 -13.37 -12.47
CA LEU A 534 19.54 -13.56 -11.05
C LEU A 534 18.16 -12.96 -10.74
N VAL A 535 17.84 -11.79 -11.29
CA VAL A 535 16.51 -11.17 -11.16
C VAL A 535 15.41 -12.06 -11.75
N GLU A 536 15.62 -12.61 -12.95
CA GLU A 536 14.68 -13.53 -13.60
C GLU A 536 14.43 -14.78 -12.75
N THR A 537 15.48 -15.34 -12.16
CA THR A 537 15.38 -16.47 -11.24
C THR A 537 14.63 -16.11 -9.96
N LEU A 538 14.87 -14.93 -9.38
CA LEU A 538 14.15 -14.44 -8.19
C LEU A 538 12.65 -14.33 -8.46
N LEU A 539 12.26 -13.70 -9.57
CA LEU A 539 10.86 -13.56 -9.98
C LEU A 539 10.20 -14.91 -10.25
N ALA A 540 10.93 -15.84 -10.89
CA ALA A 540 10.44 -17.20 -11.12
C ALA A 540 10.24 -17.98 -9.80
N ALA A 541 11.14 -17.80 -8.83
CA ALA A 541 11.05 -18.43 -7.52
C ALA A 541 9.86 -17.90 -6.69
N GLN A 542 9.58 -16.59 -6.72
CA GLN A 542 8.42 -15.98 -6.07
C GLN A 542 7.07 -16.49 -6.64
N GLY A 543 7.04 -16.82 -7.94
CA GLY A 543 5.87 -17.42 -8.59
C GLY A 543 5.62 -18.89 -8.22
N PHE A 544 6.59 -19.58 -7.59
CA PHE A 544 6.45 -20.98 -7.18
C PHE A 544 5.99 -21.12 -5.72
N GLY A 545 4.99 -21.99 -5.50
CA GLY A 545 4.42 -22.24 -4.18
C GLY A 545 3.18 -21.42 -3.89
N GLN A 546 2.74 -20.59 -4.84
CA GLN A 546 1.51 -19.80 -4.72
C GLN A 546 0.26 -20.68 -4.59
N GLY A 547 0.25 -21.88 -5.17
CA GLY A 547 -0.85 -22.83 -4.97
C GLY A 547 -0.96 -23.27 -3.52
N LEU A 548 0.19 -23.63 -2.91
CA LEU A 548 0.26 -24.03 -1.51
C LEU A 548 -0.10 -22.87 -0.56
N SER A 549 0.58 -21.74 -0.68
CA SER A 549 0.41 -20.58 0.22
C SER A 549 -1.00 -19.98 0.13
N THR A 550 -1.59 -19.94 -1.07
CA THR A 550 -2.95 -19.45 -1.24
C THR A 550 -3.97 -20.43 -0.63
N LEU A 551 -3.79 -21.74 -0.79
CA LEU A 551 -4.74 -22.72 -0.25
C LEU A 551 -4.76 -22.72 1.29
N GLU A 552 -3.60 -22.69 1.95
CA GLU A 552 -3.56 -22.65 3.42
C GLU A 552 -4.21 -21.37 3.97
N TYR A 553 -4.04 -20.23 3.28
CA TYR A 553 -4.68 -18.97 3.65
C TYR A 553 -6.19 -19.03 3.45
N LEU A 554 -6.65 -19.47 2.27
CA LEU A 554 -8.09 -19.54 1.96
C LEU A 554 -8.80 -20.49 2.92
N ALA A 555 -8.17 -21.59 3.30
CA ALA A 555 -8.71 -22.54 4.28
C ALA A 555 -8.90 -21.87 5.65
N ALA A 556 -7.92 -21.10 6.13
CA ALA A 556 -8.05 -20.35 7.38
C ALA A 556 -9.13 -19.24 7.29
N ALA A 557 -9.17 -18.48 6.20
CA ALA A 557 -10.18 -17.43 6.00
C ALA A 557 -11.61 -17.98 5.95
N MET A 558 -11.81 -19.14 5.31
CA MET A 558 -13.10 -19.82 5.28
C MET A 558 -13.51 -20.36 6.66
N LEU A 559 -12.55 -20.83 7.47
CA LEU A 559 -12.83 -21.23 8.86
C LEU A 559 -13.25 -20.04 9.72
N ASP A 560 -12.56 -18.90 9.59
CA ASP A 560 -12.89 -17.67 10.31
C ASP A 560 -14.33 -17.21 9.99
N LEU A 561 -14.69 -17.10 8.72
CA LEU A 561 -16.07 -16.75 8.34
C LEU A 561 -17.08 -17.81 8.78
N GLY A 562 -16.72 -19.10 8.72
CA GLY A 562 -17.57 -20.19 9.17
C GLY A 562 -17.92 -20.10 10.65
N TRP A 563 -16.91 -19.90 11.52
CA TRP A 563 -17.11 -19.78 12.97
C TRP A 563 -17.98 -18.59 13.37
N HIS A 564 -17.95 -17.52 12.58
CA HIS A 564 -18.70 -16.29 12.86
C HIS A 564 -20.02 -16.18 12.08
N ALA A 565 -20.38 -17.20 11.30
CA ALA A 565 -21.66 -17.29 10.63
C ALA A 565 -22.78 -17.81 11.56
N LEU A 566 -22.44 -18.28 12.77
CA LEU A 566 -23.39 -18.77 13.76
C LEU A 566 -24.40 -17.67 14.15
N GLU A 567 -25.67 -18.07 14.25
CA GLU A 567 -26.75 -17.22 14.76
C GLU A 567 -26.90 -17.35 16.29
N ASP A 568 -27.54 -16.37 16.92
CA ASP A 568 -27.83 -16.42 18.36
C ASP A 568 -28.62 -17.68 18.74
N GLY A 569 -28.13 -18.41 19.74
CA GLY A 569 -28.67 -19.69 20.20
C GLY A 569 -28.10 -20.92 19.47
N GLU A 570 -27.28 -20.76 18.43
CA GLU A 570 -26.50 -21.84 17.84
C GLU A 570 -25.21 -22.09 18.65
N SER A 571 -24.78 -23.33 18.68
CA SER A 571 -23.48 -23.71 19.27
C SER A 571 -22.94 -24.94 18.55
N ILE A 572 -21.61 -25.04 18.49
CA ILE A 572 -20.92 -26.17 17.89
C ILE A 572 -20.53 -27.15 18.99
N GLU A 573 -20.88 -28.43 18.83
CA GLU A 573 -20.55 -29.46 19.83
C GLU A 573 -19.09 -29.96 19.72
N ASP A 574 -18.54 -30.05 18.49
CA ASP A 574 -17.19 -30.55 18.25
C ASP A 574 -16.41 -29.67 17.26
N VAL A 575 -15.44 -28.93 17.80
CA VAL A 575 -14.59 -27.96 17.07
C VAL A 575 -13.86 -28.59 15.88
N LEU A 576 -13.35 -29.82 16.03
CA LEU A 576 -12.53 -30.45 14.98
C LEU A 576 -13.39 -31.01 13.85
N THR A 577 -14.60 -31.45 14.17
CA THR A 577 -15.61 -31.91 13.21
C THR A 577 -16.11 -30.73 12.39
N PHE A 578 -16.47 -29.63 13.04
CA PHE A 578 -16.87 -28.39 12.36
C PHE A 578 -15.78 -27.90 11.39
N GLU A 579 -14.54 -27.82 11.86
CA GLU A 579 -13.40 -27.44 11.02
C GLU A 579 -13.28 -28.34 9.78
N SER A 580 -13.36 -29.66 9.97
CA SER A 580 -13.28 -30.62 8.86
C SER A 580 -14.45 -30.49 7.89
N GLU A 581 -15.66 -30.20 8.38
CA GLU A 581 -16.86 -30.05 7.54
C GLU A 581 -16.80 -28.78 6.70
N VAL A 582 -16.42 -27.65 7.29
CA VAL A 582 -16.23 -26.37 6.58
C VAL A 582 -15.21 -26.51 5.45
N LEU A 583 -14.04 -27.08 5.76
CA LEU A 583 -12.97 -27.24 4.77
C LEU A 583 -13.33 -28.24 3.66
N SER A 584 -13.95 -29.37 4.03
CA SER A 584 -14.37 -30.39 3.06
C SER A 584 -15.46 -29.86 2.13
N ALA A 585 -16.44 -29.11 2.65
CA ALA A 585 -17.49 -28.49 1.85
C ALA A 585 -16.96 -27.49 0.82
N ALA A 586 -15.85 -26.80 1.15
CA ALA A 586 -15.16 -25.89 0.25
C ALA A 586 -14.17 -26.58 -0.73
N GLY A 587 -13.97 -27.90 -0.59
CA GLY A 587 -13.14 -28.70 -1.50
C GLY A 587 -11.64 -28.69 -1.18
N PHE A 588 -11.24 -28.33 0.04
CA PHE A 588 -9.84 -28.38 0.46
C PHE A 588 -9.37 -29.83 0.65
N ASP A 589 -8.13 -30.11 0.22
CA ASP A 589 -7.46 -31.37 0.46
C ASP A 589 -6.71 -31.32 1.81
N PRO A 590 -6.92 -32.26 2.75
CA PRO A 590 -6.21 -32.30 4.03
C PRO A 590 -4.68 -32.38 3.93
N VAL A 591 -4.13 -32.66 2.74
CA VAL A 591 -2.68 -32.61 2.49
C VAL A 591 -2.13 -31.19 2.68
N VAL A 592 -2.93 -30.16 2.43
CA VAL A 592 -2.64 -28.76 2.75
C VAL A 592 -3.53 -28.34 3.91
N PRO A 593 -3.04 -28.37 5.16
CA PRO A 593 -3.82 -27.88 6.29
C PRO A 593 -4.05 -26.36 6.19
N PRO A 594 -5.07 -25.81 6.86
CA PRO A 594 -5.21 -24.36 6.95
C PRO A 594 -3.98 -23.75 7.62
N ARG A 595 -3.65 -22.49 7.29
CA ARG A 595 -2.50 -21.77 7.86
C ARG A 595 -2.55 -21.70 9.38
N TYR A 596 -3.78 -21.65 9.91
CA TYR A 596 -4.10 -21.85 11.32
C TYR A 596 -5.28 -22.82 11.42
N ARG A 597 -5.20 -23.80 12.31
CA ARG A 597 -6.39 -24.54 12.75
C ARG A 597 -7.09 -23.78 13.85
N SER A 598 -8.38 -24.03 14.02
CA SER A 598 -9.26 -23.35 14.97
C SER A 598 -8.63 -23.25 16.36
N THR A 599 -8.10 -24.37 16.88
CA THR A 599 -7.55 -24.48 18.24
C THR A 599 -6.28 -23.67 18.51
N TYR A 600 -5.68 -23.04 17.50
CA TYR A 600 -4.56 -22.11 17.68
C TYR A 600 -4.66 -20.88 16.76
N PHE A 601 -5.89 -20.54 16.33
CA PHE A 601 -6.13 -19.41 15.44
C PHE A 601 -6.24 -18.10 16.23
N ALA A 602 -5.09 -17.60 16.71
CA ALA A 602 -5.03 -16.39 17.53
C ALA A 602 -5.73 -15.18 16.86
N HIS A 603 -5.45 -14.90 15.59
CA HIS A 603 -6.07 -13.80 14.83
C HIS A 603 -7.60 -13.75 14.96
N THR A 604 -8.25 -14.91 14.97
CA THR A 604 -9.71 -15.03 15.09
C THR A 604 -10.15 -15.02 16.55
N PHE A 605 -9.42 -15.63 17.49
CA PHE A 605 -9.88 -15.90 18.86
C PHE A 605 -9.19 -15.11 19.98
N THR A 606 -8.29 -14.16 19.67
CA THR A 606 -7.70 -13.21 20.63
C THR A 606 -8.01 -11.75 20.30
N GLY A 607 -8.98 -11.51 19.42
CA GLY A 607 -9.33 -10.18 18.91
C GLY A 607 -8.55 -9.76 17.65
N GLY A 608 -9.06 -8.76 16.94
CA GLY A 608 -8.39 -8.08 15.81
C GLY A 608 -8.78 -8.54 14.39
N TYR A 609 -9.08 -9.83 14.18
CA TYR A 609 -9.49 -10.36 12.86
C TYR A 609 -10.66 -11.36 12.92
N ALA A 610 -11.46 -11.34 14.00
CA ALA A 610 -12.66 -12.17 14.09
C ALA A 610 -13.66 -11.81 12.96
N ALA A 611 -13.91 -12.75 12.04
CA ALA A 611 -14.63 -12.52 10.77
C ALA A 611 -13.96 -11.47 9.86
N GLY A 612 -12.66 -11.24 10.02
CA GLY A 612 -11.87 -10.27 9.30
C GLY A 612 -10.62 -10.87 8.66
N TYR A 613 -10.36 -12.17 8.77
CA TYR A 613 -9.14 -12.75 8.21
C TYR A 613 -9.09 -12.65 6.68
N TYR A 614 -10.24 -12.49 6.01
CA TYR A 614 -10.37 -12.24 4.56
C TYR A 614 -9.74 -10.91 4.10
N SER A 615 -9.57 -9.94 5.01
CA SER A 615 -9.11 -8.57 4.72
C SER A 615 -7.81 -8.53 3.92
N TYR A 616 -6.88 -9.47 4.15
CA TYR A 616 -5.62 -9.52 3.40
C TYR A 616 -5.82 -9.69 1.89
N LEU A 617 -6.66 -10.64 1.44
CA LEU A 617 -6.94 -10.79 0.01
C LEU A 617 -7.87 -9.71 -0.53
N TRP A 618 -8.73 -9.14 0.34
CA TRP A 618 -9.64 -8.08 -0.03
C TRP A 618 -8.91 -6.77 -0.36
N SER A 619 -7.87 -6.43 0.39
CA SER A 619 -6.96 -5.34 0.02
C SER A 619 -6.08 -5.69 -1.18
N GLU A 620 -5.62 -6.95 -1.29
CA GLU A 620 -4.69 -7.33 -2.35
C GLU A 620 -5.32 -7.27 -3.75
N GLN A 621 -6.63 -7.50 -3.90
CA GLN A 621 -7.30 -7.29 -5.19
C GLN A 621 -7.22 -5.83 -5.67
N TYR A 622 -7.30 -4.86 -4.76
CA TYR A 622 -7.15 -3.45 -5.08
C TYR A 622 -5.70 -3.15 -5.46
N ALA A 623 -4.75 -3.68 -4.69
CA ALA A 623 -3.33 -3.52 -4.97
C ALA A 623 -2.95 -4.10 -6.33
N ALA A 624 -3.45 -5.30 -6.66
CA ALA A 624 -3.23 -5.95 -7.93
C ALA A 624 -3.84 -5.17 -9.10
N ALA A 625 -5.08 -4.68 -8.96
CA ALA A 625 -5.74 -3.89 -10.00
C ALA A 625 -4.99 -2.57 -10.29
N VAL A 626 -4.59 -1.84 -9.25
CA VAL A 626 -3.82 -0.60 -9.41
C VAL A 626 -2.42 -0.88 -9.95
N SER A 627 -1.75 -1.94 -9.50
CA SER A 627 -0.44 -2.32 -10.04
C SER A 627 -0.52 -2.60 -11.54
N GLU A 628 -1.55 -3.32 -11.98
CA GLU A 628 -1.80 -3.57 -13.39
C GLU A 628 -2.11 -2.30 -14.18
N MET A 629 -2.82 -1.34 -13.59
CA MET A 629 -3.05 -0.03 -14.22
C MET A 629 -1.73 0.73 -14.43
N PHE A 630 -0.81 0.71 -13.47
CA PHE A 630 0.53 1.29 -13.63
C PHE A 630 1.32 0.60 -14.74
N GLU A 631 1.34 -0.74 -14.77
CA GLU A 631 1.98 -1.51 -15.84
C GLU A 631 1.40 -1.17 -17.22
N ASP A 632 0.08 -1.03 -17.34
CA ASP A 632 -0.60 -0.66 -18.58
C ASP A 632 -0.28 0.78 -19.01
N HIS A 633 0.10 1.63 -18.06
CA HIS A 633 0.60 3.00 -18.26
C HIS A 633 2.12 3.08 -18.41
N GLY A 634 2.83 1.96 -18.49
CA GLY A 634 4.26 1.92 -18.74
C GLY A 634 5.15 1.98 -17.49
N GLY A 635 4.59 1.63 -16.33
CA GLY A 635 5.29 1.55 -15.05
C GLY A 635 5.29 2.88 -14.32
N LEU A 636 6.48 3.40 -14.03
CA LEU A 636 6.75 4.57 -13.18
C LEU A 636 6.28 5.88 -13.83
N ASP A 637 4.96 6.10 -13.88
CA ASP A 637 4.29 7.25 -14.49
C ASP A 637 3.95 8.32 -13.42
N PRO A 638 4.63 9.50 -13.43
CA PRO A 638 4.35 10.58 -12.48
C PRO A 638 2.94 11.19 -12.63
N GLU A 639 2.34 11.15 -13.83
CA GLU A 639 0.99 11.68 -14.05
C GLU A 639 -0.05 10.77 -13.39
N LEU A 640 0.10 9.46 -13.56
CA LEU A 640 -0.74 8.48 -12.86
C LEU A 640 -0.46 8.47 -11.36
N GLY A 641 0.80 8.66 -10.93
CA GLY A 641 1.17 8.83 -9.53
C GLY A 641 0.48 10.04 -8.87
N ALA A 642 0.45 11.19 -9.54
CA ALA A 642 -0.28 12.37 -9.07
C ALA A 642 -1.78 12.11 -8.93
N ARG A 643 -2.39 11.41 -9.89
CA ARG A 643 -3.80 10.97 -9.79
C ARG A 643 -4.02 10.01 -8.63
N TYR A 644 -3.16 9.00 -8.47
CA TYR A 644 -3.25 8.02 -7.39
C TYR A 644 -3.16 8.70 -6.02
N ARG A 645 -2.26 9.67 -5.89
CA ARG A 645 -2.18 10.53 -4.70
C ARG A 645 -3.49 11.26 -4.43
N SER A 646 -4.05 11.98 -5.40
CA SER A 646 -5.23 12.84 -5.17
C SER A 646 -6.56 12.11 -5.11
N GLU A 647 -6.69 10.98 -5.82
CA GLU A 647 -7.95 10.24 -5.97
C GLU A 647 -8.04 9.05 -5.02
N VAL A 648 -6.94 8.62 -4.40
CA VAL A 648 -6.89 7.47 -3.51
C VAL A 648 -6.16 7.80 -2.21
N LEU A 649 -4.86 8.07 -2.24
CA LEU A 649 -4.04 8.14 -1.02
C LEU A 649 -4.37 9.33 -0.11
N SER A 650 -4.75 10.49 -0.65
CA SER A 650 -4.97 11.68 0.17
C SER A 650 -6.33 11.74 0.88
N LEU A 651 -7.26 10.86 0.50
CA LEU A 651 -8.67 10.99 0.87
C LEU A 651 -8.98 10.36 2.24
N GLY A 652 -8.14 9.45 2.72
CA GLY A 652 -8.41 8.64 3.90
C GLY A 652 -9.83 8.04 3.86
N PHE A 653 -10.54 8.10 4.97
CA PHE A 653 -11.93 7.65 5.05
C PHE A 653 -12.95 8.79 4.96
N SER A 654 -12.54 9.94 4.41
CA SER A 654 -13.42 11.10 4.19
C SER A 654 -14.39 10.92 3.02
N VAL A 655 -14.16 9.91 2.17
CA VAL A 655 -15.03 9.46 1.08
C VAL A 655 -15.24 7.95 1.15
N ASP A 656 -16.21 7.44 0.39
CA ASP A 656 -16.33 5.99 0.17
C ASP A 656 -15.14 5.46 -0.65
N PRO A 657 -14.30 4.56 -0.08
CA PRO A 657 -13.07 4.11 -0.74
C PRO A 657 -13.32 3.35 -2.05
N LEU A 658 -14.42 2.60 -2.17
CA LEU A 658 -14.76 1.88 -3.40
C LEU A 658 -15.17 2.84 -4.52
N SER A 659 -15.95 3.86 -4.20
CA SER A 659 -16.29 4.93 -5.14
C SER A 659 -15.06 5.72 -5.58
N ALA A 660 -14.10 5.95 -4.69
CA ALA A 660 -12.82 6.57 -5.02
C ALA A 660 -12.00 5.69 -5.98
N LEU A 661 -11.85 4.41 -5.65
CA LEU A 661 -11.09 3.45 -6.45
C LEU A 661 -11.71 3.23 -7.84
N ARG A 662 -13.04 3.14 -7.93
CA ARG A 662 -13.75 3.03 -9.21
C ARG A 662 -13.52 4.22 -10.13
N ARG A 663 -13.46 5.43 -9.58
CA ARG A 663 -13.12 6.63 -10.36
C ARG A 663 -11.67 6.60 -10.83
N PHE A 664 -10.75 6.18 -9.97
CA PHE A 664 -9.33 6.10 -10.32
C PHE A 664 -9.07 5.07 -11.44
N LEU A 665 -9.65 3.87 -11.32
CA LEU A 665 -9.50 2.78 -12.29
C LEU A 665 -10.31 2.97 -13.58
N ASP A 666 -11.27 3.91 -13.58
CA ASP A 666 -12.30 4.06 -14.62
C ASP A 666 -13.17 2.78 -14.83
N ASP A 667 -13.14 1.83 -13.88
CA ASP A 667 -13.87 0.56 -13.90
C ASP A 667 -14.05 -0.02 -12.48
N ASP A 668 -14.90 -1.04 -12.34
CA ASP A 668 -15.01 -1.83 -11.10
C ASP A 668 -13.80 -2.76 -10.92
N VAL A 669 -13.42 -3.01 -9.66
CA VAL A 669 -12.36 -3.96 -9.33
C VAL A 669 -12.84 -5.38 -9.64
N THR A 670 -12.05 -6.13 -10.40
CA THR A 670 -12.30 -7.54 -10.68
C THR A 670 -11.24 -8.42 -10.02
N VAL A 671 -11.50 -9.74 -9.92
CA VAL A 671 -10.59 -10.67 -9.25
C VAL A 671 -9.41 -11.11 -10.12
N GLU A 672 -9.48 -10.89 -11.43
CA GLU A 672 -8.49 -11.37 -12.40
C GLU A 672 -7.06 -10.85 -12.14
N PRO A 673 -6.82 -9.57 -11.78
CA PRO A 673 -5.49 -9.10 -11.39
C PRO A 673 -4.94 -9.86 -10.18
N LEU A 674 -5.76 -10.11 -9.15
CA LEU A 674 -5.36 -10.87 -7.97
C LEU A 674 -4.98 -12.31 -8.34
N LEU A 675 -5.79 -12.97 -9.19
CA LEU A 675 -5.48 -14.32 -9.68
C LEU A 675 -4.13 -14.35 -10.41
N ARG A 676 -3.76 -13.31 -11.16
CA ARG A 676 -2.46 -13.23 -11.84
C ARG A 676 -1.31 -12.96 -10.88
N ARG A 677 -1.48 -12.03 -9.94
CA ARG A 677 -0.50 -11.73 -8.87
C ARG A 677 -0.16 -12.99 -8.08
N ARG A 678 -1.17 -13.80 -7.75
CA ARG A 678 -1.03 -15.10 -7.09
C ARG A 678 -0.67 -16.27 -8.02
N GLY A 679 -0.31 -16.02 -9.29
CA GLY A 679 0.10 -17.08 -10.24
C GLY A 679 -1.00 -18.12 -10.57
N LEU A 680 -2.26 -17.80 -10.28
CA LEU A 680 -3.45 -18.64 -10.44
C LEU A 680 -4.15 -18.44 -11.79
N ALA A 681 -3.78 -17.40 -12.53
CA ALA A 681 -4.20 -17.13 -13.90
C ALA A 681 -2.97 -16.94 -14.82
N PRO A 682 -3.13 -17.09 -16.15
CA PRO A 682 -2.04 -16.80 -17.09
C PRO A 682 -1.54 -15.35 -16.96
N LEU A 683 -0.23 -15.15 -17.03
CA LEU A 683 0.35 -13.81 -17.10
C LEU A 683 -0.20 -13.06 -18.31
N ARG A 684 -0.39 -11.74 -18.15
CA ARG A 684 -0.67 -10.85 -19.29
C ARG A 684 0.60 -10.68 -20.12
N PRO A 685 0.49 -10.32 -21.41
CA PRO A 685 1.61 -9.76 -22.14
C PRO A 685 2.17 -8.57 -21.36
N ALA A 686 3.50 -8.40 -21.38
CA ALA A 686 4.14 -7.25 -20.75
C ALA A 686 3.53 -5.94 -21.31
N GLY A 687 3.28 -5.00 -20.41
CA GLY A 687 2.86 -3.64 -20.76
C GLY A 687 3.96 -2.89 -21.52
N PRO A 688 3.69 -1.64 -21.91
CA PRO A 688 4.71 -0.75 -22.49
C PRO A 688 5.89 -0.60 -21.53
N ALA A 689 7.13 -0.48 -22.05
CA ALA A 689 8.31 -0.40 -21.19
C ALA A 689 8.52 0.98 -20.52
N HIS A 690 7.74 1.99 -20.93
CA HIS A 690 7.86 3.37 -20.48
C HIS A 690 6.53 4.13 -20.67
N PRO A 691 6.19 5.13 -19.83
CA PRO A 691 4.93 5.85 -19.95
C PRO A 691 4.72 6.56 -21.29
N THR A 692 5.80 7.10 -21.86
CA THR A 692 5.75 7.66 -23.22
C THR A 692 5.40 6.62 -24.28
N HIS A 693 5.89 5.39 -24.14
CA HIS A 693 5.54 4.30 -25.07
C HIS A 693 4.05 3.97 -24.92
N ALA A 694 3.54 3.92 -23.68
CA ALA A 694 2.12 3.68 -23.42
C ALA A 694 1.22 4.75 -24.06
N LYS A 695 1.61 6.02 -23.98
CA LYS A 695 0.91 7.14 -24.64
C LYS A 695 0.92 6.99 -26.16
N LEU A 696 2.09 6.71 -26.76
CA LEU A 696 2.20 6.49 -28.20
C LEU A 696 1.38 5.27 -28.67
N GLU A 697 1.46 4.14 -27.96
CA GLU A 697 0.69 2.94 -28.31
C GLU A 697 -0.82 3.12 -28.17
N ARG A 698 -1.27 3.99 -27.25
CA ARG A 698 -2.68 4.37 -27.14
C ARG A 698 -3.13 5.14 -28.38
N ASP A 699 -2.36 6.11 -28.83
CA ASP A 699 -2.65 6.91 -30.03
C ASP A 699 -2.62 6.04 -31.30
N LEU A 700 -1.66 5.12 -31.40
CA LEU A 700 -1.60 4.13 -32.48
C LEU A 700 -2.86 3.27 -32.55
N ARG A 701 -3.31 2.73 -31.40
CA ARG A 701 -4.55 1.95 -31.33
C ARG A 701 -5.78 2.79 -31.68
N ALA A 702 -5.85 4.04 -31.22
CA ALA A 702 -6.95 4.95 -31.54
C ALA A 702 -7.03 5.27 -33.04
N ALA A 703 -5.87 5.32 -33.73
CA ALA A 703 -5.76 5.47 -35.18
C ALA A 703 -5.98 4.15 -35.96
N GLY A 704 -6.19 3.01 -35.27
CA GLY A 704 -6.37 1.70 -35.90
C GLY A 704 -5.09 1.07 -36.45
N ILE A 705 -3.92 1.49 -35.95
CA ILE A 705 -2.60 1.05 -36.42
C ILE A 705 -2.11 -0.10 -35.52
N ASP A 706 -1.94 -1.29 -36.11
CA ASP A 706 -1.46 -2.50 -35.42
C ASP A 706 0.07 -2.59 -35.45
N THR A 707 0.72 -1.75 -34.64
CA THR A 707 2.18 -1.72 -34.45
C THR A 707 2.52 -1.48 -32.98
N LYS A 708 3.77 -1.74 -32.60
CA LYS A 708 4.27 -1.54 -31.22
C LYS A 708 5.57 -0.75 -31.20
N VAL A 709 5.83 -0.12 -30.07
CA VAL A 709 7.12 0.52 -29.82
C VAL A 709 8.18 -0.56 -29.60
N ILE A 710 9.33 -0.39 -30.23
CA ILE A 710 10.47 -1.28 -30.11
C ILE A 710 11.56 -0.55 -29.33
N THR A 711 11.91 -1.08 -28.17
CA THR A 711 13.00 -0.57 -27.32
C THR A 711 14.28 -1.35 -27.58
N HIS A 712 15.39 -0.62 -27.73
CA HIS A 712 16.72 -1.16 -28.03
C HIS A 712 17.61 -1.10 -26.79
N ALA A 713 18.65 -1.96 -26.76
CA ALA A 713 19.59 -2.01 -25.64
C ALA A 713 20.53 -0.79 -25.58
N GLU A 714 20.80 -0.17 -26.73
CA GLU A 714 21.61 1.05 -26.84
C GLU A 714 20.78 2.20 -27.45
N PRO A 715 20.99 3.45 -27.03
CA PRO A 715 20.35 4.62 -27.63
C PRO A 715 20.63 4.74 -29.13
N LEU A 716 19.61 5.15 -29.90
CA LEU A 716 19.70 5.42 -31.35
C LEU A 716 19.45 6.91 -31.65
N PRO A 717 20.27 7.85 -31.14
CA PRO A 717 19.96 9.28 -31.12
C PRO A 717 20.05 9.98 -32.49
N THR A 718 20.46 9.28 -33.54
CA THR A 718 20.61 9.86 -34.88
C THR A 718 20.00 8.95 -35.95
N ALA A 719 19.48 9.55 -37.03
CA ALA A 719 18.95 8.80 -38.16
C ALA A 719 19.95 7.82 -38.78
N ALA A 720 21.24 8.15 -38.78
CA ALA A 720 22.28 7.26 -39.31
C ALA A 720 22.43 6.00 -38.44
N ALA A 721 22.47 6.14 -37.12
CA ALA A 721 22.56 5.02 -36.19
C ALA A 721 21.30 4.13 -36.27
N ALA A 722 20.12 4.75 -36.31
CA ALA A 722 18.86 4.03 -36.49
C ALA A 722 18.81 3.25 -37.81
N ALA A 723 19.19 3.88 -38.93
CA ALA A 723 19.20 3.25 -40.25
C ALA A 723 20.16 2.04 -40.29
N GLU A 724 21.35 2.19 -39.73
CA GLU A 724 22.33 1.10 -39.61
C GLU A 724 21.78 -0.05 -38.75
N HIS A 725 21.20 0.25 -37.58
CA HIS A 725 20.64 -0.74 -36.67
C HIS A 725 19.52 -1.57 -37.32
N HIS A 726 18.61 -0.91 -38.04
CA HIS A 726 17.47 -1.56 -38.68
C HIS A 726 17.76 -2.11 -40.08
N GLY A 727 18.97 -1.88 -40.61
CA GLY A 727 19.35 -2.31 -41.96
C GLY A 727 18.52 -1.67 -43.07
N VAL A 728 18.15 -0.39 -42.90
CA VAL A 728 17.33 0.38 -43.85
C VAL A 728 18.10 1.57 -44.44
N GLU A 729 17.59 2.15 -45.52
CA GLU A 729 18.15 3.38 -46.06
C GLU A 729 17.94 4.56 -45.11
N LEU A 730 18.87 5.51 -45.09
CA LEU A 730 18.78 6.69 -44.23
C LEU A 730 17.46 7.47 -44.41
N GLY A 731 16.93 7.52 -45.63
CA GLY A 731 15.67 8.19 -45.93
C GLY A 731 14.42 7.51 -45.34
N ALA A 732 14.52 6.22 -44.98
CA ALA A 732 13.44 5.50 -44.34
C ALA A 732 13.30 5.85 -42.84
N ILE A 733 14.22 6.62 -42.27
CA ILE A 733 14.08 7.14 -40.91
C ILE A 733 13.31 8.45 -40.96
N ALA A 734 12.17 8.51 -40.26
CA ALA A 734 11.37 9.71 -40.11
C ALA A 734 11.83 10.48 -38.86
N ASN A 735 12.62 11.54 -39.07
CA ASN A 735 13.05 12.42 -37.99
C ASN A 735 11.90 13.29 -37.50
N SER A 736 11.57 13.17 -36.21
CA SER A 736 10.60 14.03 -35.51
C SER A 736 11.31 15.27 -34.95
N LEU A 737 11.16 16.43 -35.59
CA LEU A 737 11.84 17.66 -35.19
C LEU A 737 10.84 18.73 -34.75
N VAL A 738 11.02 19.25 -33.53
CA VAL A 738 10.15 20.32 -33.01
C VAL A 738 10.76 21.70 -33.30
N PHE A 739 9.92 22.59 -33.80
CA PHE A 739 10.24 23.99 -34.09
C PHE A 739 9.24 24.91 -33.40
N ILE A 740 9.62 26.16 -33.15
CA ILE A 740 8.72 27.24 -32.76
C ILE A 740 8.41 28.05 -34.01
N ALA A 741 7.14 28.07 -34.40
CA ALA A 741 6.60 28.83 -35.52
C ALA A 741 5.91 30.10 -35.02
N GLU A 742 6.19 31.22 -35.69
CA GLU A 742 5.55 32.53 -35.46
C GLU A 742 4.39 32.67 -36.47
N PHE A 743 3.14 32.43 -36.05
CA PHE A 743 1.95 32.61 -36.89
C PHE A 743 1.29 33.97 -36.65
N GLU A 744 0.78 34.60 -37.71
CA GLU A 744 -0.03 35.81 -37.60
C GLU A 744 -1.47 35.43 -37.20
N VAL A 745 -2.03 36.13 -36.22
CA VAL A 745 -3.41 35.93 -35.73
C VAL A 745 -4.31 37.00 -36.32
N GLU A 746 -5.41 36.60 -36.97
CA GLU A 746 -6.43 37.54 -37.42
C GLU A 746 -7.26 38.04 -36.23
N ASP A 747 -7.51 39.35 -36.17
CA ASP A 747 -8.20 40.05 -35.08
C ASP A 747 -9.70 39.75 -35.13
N ASP A 748 -10.17 38.74 -34.39
CA ASP A 748 -11.58 38.31 -34.39
C ASP A 748 -12.44 39.23 -33.50
N ALA A 749 -12.58 40.49 -33.93
CA ALA A 749 -13.44 41.48 -33.28
C ALA A 749 -14.90 41.37 -33.77
N SER A 750 -15.60 40.27 -33.46
CA SER A 750 -17.08 40.28 -33.45
C SER A 750 -17.73 39.20 -32.57
N SER A 751 -17.62 39.31 -31.25
CA SER A 751 -18.69 38.88 -30.32
C SER A 751 -18.45 39.42 -28.90
N GLY A 752 -18.68 40.71 -28.70
CA GLY A 752 -18.80 41.31 -27.37
C GLY A 752 -20.28 41.41 -26.98
N ASP A 753 -20.72 40.60 -26.01
CA ASP A 753 -21.85 40.96 -25.14
C ASP A 753 -21.29 41.75 -23.96
N GLY A 754 -21.87 42.91 -23.71
CA GLY A 754 -21.25 43.99 -22.95
C GLY A 754 -21.39 43.86 -21.44
N THR A 755 -20.55 44.58 -20.70
CA THR A 755 -20.99 45.38 -19.53
C THR A 755 -19.90 46.36 -19.04
N ALA A 756 -20.36 47.61 -18.89
CA ALA A 756 -20.06 48.57 -17.81
C ALA A 756 -18.83 49.53 -17.83
N ALA A 757 -19.22 50.80 -17.56
CA ALA A 757 -18.55 51.92 -16.87
C ALA A 757 -17.39 52.66 -17.60
N ASP A 758 -17.60 53.87 -18.12
CA ASP A 758 -17.69 55.17 -17.41
C ASP A 758 -16.33 55.68 -16.90
N ASP A 759 -15.73 56.62 -17.63
CA ASP A 759 -15.45 57.97 -17.12
C ASP A 759 -14.72 58.81 -18.16
N GLY A 760 -15.25 60.01 -18.41
CA GLY A 760 -14.74 60.94 -19.41
C GLY A 760 -13.53 61.76 -18.96
N ARG A 761 -12.69 62.14 -19.93
CA ARG A 761 -12.11 63.49 -19.99
C ARG A 761 -11.54 63.84 -21.37
N THR A 762 -11.77 65.10 -21.70
CA THR A 762 -11.45 65.87 -22.90
C THR A 762 -9.95 66.17 -23.01
N ASP A 763 -9.39 66.19 -24.23
CA ASP A 763 -9.11 67.42 -24.98
C ASP A 763 -8.29 67.17 -26.26
N ALA A 764 -8.54 68.03 -27.24
CA ALA A 764 -8.08 67.98 -28.62
C ALA A 764 -6.66 68.56 -28.83
N ALA A 765 -5.95 68.04 -29.84
CA ALA A 765 -5.14 68.85 -30.76
C ALA A 765 -4.78 68.04 -32.03
N ALA A 766 -4.93 68.70 -33.17
CA ALA A 766 -4.70 68.20 -34.53
C ALA A 766 -3.27 68.47 -35.02
N ASP A 767 -2.74 67.59 -35.88
CA ASP A 767 -2.24 67.85 -37.25
C ASP A 767 -1.16 66.82 -37.71
N ASP A 768 -1.59 65.92 -38.60
CA ASP A 768 -1.02 65.55 -39.93
C ASP A 768 0.42 64.97 -40.08
N PRO A 769 0.79 64.33 -41.21
CA PRO A 769 0.92 62.86 -41.29
C PRO A 769 2.27 62.41 -41.88
N ALA A 770 2.88 61.33 -41.38
CA ALA A 770 3.83 60.55 -42.17
C ALA A 770 4.13 59.18 -41.54
N SER A 771 4.01 58.15 -42.39
CA SER A 771 4.35 56.74 -42.19
C SER A 771 3.33 55.86 -41.45
N GLU A 772 2.22 55.57 -42.11
CA GLU A 772 1.52 54.31 -41.86
C GLU A 772 2.40 53.16 -42.42
N SER A 773 3.25 52.59 -41.57
CA SER A 773 3.53 51.17 -41.65
C SER A 773 2.23 50.46 -41.29
N ALA A 774 1.77 49.53 -42.13
CA ALA A 774 0.63 48.68 -41.82
C ALA A 774 0.78 48.11 -40.38
N PRO A 775 -0.29 48.07 -39.57
CA PRO A 775 -0.21 47.49 -38.25
C PRO A 775 0.22 46.02 -38.39
N GLU A 776 1.34 45.65 -37.75
CA GLU A 776 1.77 44.25 -37.67
C GLU A 776 0.67 43.47 -36.94
N LEU A 777 0.16 42.42 -37.58
CA LEU A 777 -0.79 41.50 -36.95
C LEU A 777 -0.14 40.88 -35.70
N PRO A 778 -0.91 40.66 -34.62
CA PRO A 778 -0.39 39.98 -33.44
C PRO A 778 0.14 38.59 -33.83
N VAL A 779 1.33 38.25 -33.31
CA VAL A 779 2.02 36.99 -33.63
C VAL A 779 1.93 36.05 -32.44
N GLN A 780 1.61 34.79 -32.69
CA GLN A 780 1.60 33.72 -31.69
C GLN A 780 2.74 32.73 -31.97
N ASP A 781 3.59 32.52 -30.96
CA ASP A 781 4.60 31.46 -30.97
C ASP A 781 3.92 30.11 -30.65
N GLU A 782 4.03 29.16 -31.57
CA GLU A 782 3.46 27.82 -31.43
C GLU A 782 4.54 26.75 -31.69
N PRO A 783 4.67 25.72 -30.83
CA PRO A 783 5.48 24.56 -31.16
C PRO A 783 4.81 23.72 -32.26
N VAL A 784 5.54 23.47 -33.35
CA VAL A 784 5.11 22.62 -34.47
C VAL A 784 6.05 21.43 -34.62
N LEU A 785 5.49 20.29 -35.05
CA LEU A 785 6.24 19.07 -35.33
C LEU A 785 6.51 18.97 -36.84
N ILE A 786 7.76 18.83 -37.25
CA ILE A 786 8.15 18.58 -38.64
C ILE A 786 8.77 17.18 -38.71
N MET A 787 8.12 16.31 -39.47
CA MET A 787 8.54 14.95 -39.75
C MET A 787 9.24 14.90 -41.10
N THR A 788 10.56 14.66 -41.10
CA THR A 788 11.38 14.72 -42.31
C THR A 788 12.23 13.47 -42.52
N SER A 789 12.53 13.16 -43.78
CA SER A 789 13.46 12.09 -44.15
C SER A 789 14.82 12.26 -43.46
N GLY A 790 15.40 11.15 -42.98
CA GLY A 790 16.74 11.13 -42.41
C GLY A 790 17.84 11.63 -43.35
N ALA A 791 17.55 11.63 -44.66
CA ALA A 791 18.45 12.15 -45.69
C ALA A 791 18.38 13.68 -45.86
N HIS A 792 17.37 14.34 -45.29
CA HIS A 792 17.05 15.75 -45.53
C HIS A 792 17.42 16.65 -44.36
N ARG A 793 17.52 17.96 -44.64
CA ARG A 793 17.63 19.01 -43.62
C ARG A 793 16.55 20.05 -43.85
N VAL A 794 15.76 20.34 -42.81
CA VAL A 794 14.72 21.37 -42.87
C VAL A 794 15.33 22.74 -43.17
N ASP A 795 15.00 23.32 -44.32
CA ASP A 795 15.27 24.72 -44.63
C ASP A 795 14.21 25.58 -43.94
N THR A 796 14.55 26.16 -42.80
CA THR A 796 13.60 26.92 -41.97
C THR A 796 12.96 28.10 -42.70
N THR A 797 13.62 28.68 -43.70
CA THR A 797 13.07 29.82 -44.45
C THR A 797 12.02 29.33 -45.45
N PHE A 798 12.37 28.29 -46.20
CA PHE A 798 11.46 27.66 -47.15
C PHE A 798 10.25 27.04 -46.44
N THR A 799 10.49 26.26 -45.39
CA THR A 799 9.43 25.62 -44.61
C THR A 799 8.52 26.63 -43.93
N ALA A 800 9.05 27.73 -43.36
CA ALA A 800 8.22 28.79 -42.79
C ALA A 800 7.22 29.34 -43.82
N ALA A 801 7.69 29.62 -45.05
CA ALA A 801 6.83 30.08 -46.14
C ALA A 801 5.81 29.00 -46.56
N ALA A 802 6.21 27.73 -46.61
CA ALA A 802 5.34 26.61 -47.00
C ALA A 802 4.19 26.37 -46.02
N ILE A 803 4.42 26.61 -44.71
CA ILE A 803 3.42 26.39 -43.66
C ILE A 803 2.64 27.66 -43.28
N GLY A 804 2.96 28.81 -43.90
CA GLY A 804 2.33 30.10 -43.61
C GLY A 804 2.79 30.73 -42.29
N ALA A 805 3.99 30.40 -41.80
CA ALA A 805 4.59 31.04 -40.64
C ALA A 805 5.49 32.21 -41.05
N ARG A 806 5.46 33.30 -40.27
CA ARG A 806 6.37 34.46 -40.46
C ARG A 806 7.82 34.05 -40.24
N ARG A 807 8.05 33.15 -39.28
CA ARG A 807 9.38 32.65 -38.91
C ARG A 807 9.27 31.26 -38.32
N LEU A 808 10.32 30.45 -38.52
CA LEU A 808 10.47 29.12 -37.94
C LEU A 808 11.86 28.99 -37.30
N LYS A 809 11.92 28.52 -36.05
CA LYS A 809 13.18 28.30 -35.32
C LYS A 809 13.18 26.92 -34.67
N ARG A 810 14.32 26.24 -34.65
CA ARG A 810 14.42 24.95 -33.93
C ARG A 810 14.18 25.17 -32.43
N ALA A 811 13.32 24.37 -31.83
CA ALA A 811 13.01 24.47 -30.41
C ALA A 811 14.22 24.03 -29.56
N LYS A 812 14.41 24.69 -28.42
CA LYS A 812 15.41 24.27 -27.42
C LYS A 812 14.95 23.00 -26.69
N PRO A 813 15.87 22.20 -26.10
CA PRO A 813 15.49 20.96 -25.40
C PRO A 813 14.37 21.13 -24.35
N GLU A 814 14.43 22.19 -23.54
CA GLU A 814 13.39 22.55 -22.57
C GLU A 814 12.02 22.80 -23.21
N GLN A 815 11.99 23.42 -24.39
CA GLN A 815 10.76 23.68 -25.14
C GLN A 815 10.24 22.41 -25.81
N VAL A 816 11.12 21.53 -26.29
CA VAL A 816 10.75 20.21 -26.83
C VAL A 816 10.08 19.38 -25.74
N LEU A 817 10.72 19.27 -24.57
CA LEU A 817 10.19 18.52 -23.45
C LEU A 817 8.83 19.07 -22.99
N ALA A 818 8.70 20.39 -22.88
CA ALA A 818 7.43 21.03 -22.49
C ALA A 818 6.30 20.82 -23.53
N ALA A 819 6.62 20.81 -24.83
CA ALA A 819 5.63 20.63 -25.90
C ALA A 819 5.23 19.17 -26.10
N THR A 820 6.18 18.24 -25.99
CA THR A 820 6.01 16.84 -26.39
C THR A 820 5.95 15.87 -25.21
N GLY A 821 6.41 16.25 -24.03
CA GLY A 821 6.67 15.34 -22.92
C GLY A 821 7.85 14.38 -23.17
N GLN A 822 8.64 14.62 -24.23
CA GLN A 822 9.64 13.71 -24.74
C GLN A 822 10.98 14.42 -24.93
N VAL A 823 12.08 13.71 -24.73
CA VAL A 823 13.43 14.27 -24.87
C VAL A 823 13.85 14.37 -26.34
N VAL A 824 14.74 15.32 -26.63
CA VAL A 824 15.31 15.49 -27.98
C VAL A 824 15.99 14.20 -28.43
N GLY A 825 15.70 13.78 -29.66
CA GLY A 825 16.23 12.55 -30.26
C GLY A 825 15.33 11.33 -30.04
N GLY A 826 14.39 11.37 -29.09
CA GLY A 826 13.40 10.32 -28.86
C GLY A 826 11.98 10.70 -29.29
N VAL A 827 11.77 11.93 -29.76
CA VAL A 827 10.42 12.45 -30.08
C VAL A 827 9.71 11.54 -31.09
N ALA A 828 8.51 11.09 -30.73
CA ALA A 828 7.63 10.29 -31.55
C ALA A 828 6.68 11.16 -32.40
N PRO A 829 6.00 10.55 -33.39
CA PRO A 829 4.95 11.25 -34.15
C PRO A 829 3.74 11.66 -33.31
N ALA A 830 3.48 10.96 -32.21
CA ALA A 830 2.32 11.15 -31.33
C ALA A 830 2.68 10.84 -29.86
N GLY A 831 1.68 10.68 -28.99
CA GLY A 831 1.88 10.47 -27.55
C GLY A 831 2.33 11.72 -26.82
N HIS A 832 1.91 12.90 -27.30
CA HIS A 832 2.23 14.20 -26.73
C HIS A 832 1.14 14.66 -25.74
N PRO A 833 1.45 15.51 -24.74
CA PRO A 833 0.46 16.07 -23.82
C PRO A 833 -0.73 16.75 -24.53
N ARG A 834 -0.47 17.35 -25.70
CA ARG A 834 -1.49 17.94 -26.58
C ARG A 834 -1.12 17.65 -28.05
N PRO A 835 -2.11 17.51 -28.95
CA PRO A 835 -1.83 17.39 -30.38
C PRO A 835 -1.00 18.57 -30.87
N LEU A 836 0.11 18.29 -31.57
CA LEU A 836 0.94 19.30 -32.20
C LEU A 836 0.57 19.43 -33.66
N ARG A 837 0.55 20.66 -34.18
CA ARG A 837 0.40 20.90 -35.60
C ARG A 837 1.61 20.29 -36.32
N THR A 838 1.34 19.26 -37.12
CA THR A 838 2.36 18.40 -37.70
C THR A 838 2.46 18.61 -39.21
N PHE A 839 3.68 18.64 -39.73
CA PHE A 839 3.98 18.74 -41.14
C PHE A 839 4.90 17.60 -41.56
N ILE A 840 4.56 16.92 -42.66
CA ILE A 840 5.25 15.70 -43.10
C ILE A 840 5.90 15.94 -44.46
N ASP A 841 7.20 15.66 -44.53
CA ASP A 841 8.00 15.68 -45.74
C ASP A 841 7.53 14.61 -46.72
N ARG A 842 7.16 15.01 -47.93
CA ARG A 842 6.62 14.12 -48.97
C ARG A 842 7.59 13.03 -49.40
N ASP A 843 8.90 13.22 -49.22
CA ASP A 843 9.90 12.23 -49.61
C ASP A 843 9.87 10.97 -48.76
N LEU A 844 9.30 11.03 -47.56
CA LEU A 844 9.04 9.83 -46.74
C LEU A 844 8.12 8.83 -47.46
N ARG A 845 7.29 9.28 -48.42
CA ARG A 845 6.39 8.43 -49.22
C ARG A 845 7.14 7.44 -50.12
N MET A 846 8.43 7.70 -50.40
CA MET A 846 9.25 6.83 -51.24
C MET A 846 9.62 5.50 -50.57
N HIS A 847 9.36 5.37 -49.27
CA HIS A 847 9.70 4.20 -48.47
C HIS A 847 8.42 3.47 -48.03
N GLU A 848 8.34 2.17 -48.32
CA GLU A 848 7.21 1.31 -47.93
C GLU A 848 7.07 1.20 -46.41
N LYS A 849 8.20 1.15 -45.72
CA LYS A 849 8.30 1.07 -44.26
C LYS A 849 9.21 2.18 -43.75
N LEU A 850 8.69 2.96 -42.82
CA LEU A 850 9.36 4.03 -42.09
C LEU A 850 9.65 3.60 -40.66
N TRP A 851 10.66 4.24 -40.08
CA TRP A 851 10.98 4.13 -38.66
C TRP A 851 11.01 5.53 -38.04
N ALA A 852 10.11 5.81 -37.11
CA ALA A 852 10.06 7.07 -36.37
C ALA A 852 10.52 6.85 -34.91
N GLY A 853 10.78 7.95 -34.19
CA GLY A 853 11.07 7.89 -32.75
C GLY A 853 9.91 7.25 -31.97
N GLY A 854 10.24 6.48 -30.93
CA GLY A 854 9.29 5.75 -30.10
C GLY A 854 8.92 6.45 -28.78
N GLY A 855 9.41 7.66 -28.54
CA GLY A 855 9.14 8.46 -27.34
C GLY A 855 10.31 8.55 -26.36
N THR A 856 11.28 7.65 -26.46
CA THR A 856 12.57 7.68 -25.74
C THR A 856 13.72 7.52 -26.74
N ILE A 857 14.95 7.83 -26.33
CA ILE A 857 16.11 7.82 -27.25
C ILE A 857 16.54 6.41 -27.68
N GLU A 858 16.09 5.39 -26.96
CA GLU A 858 16.30 3.98 -27.22
C GLU A 858 15.14 3.33 -27.97
N ALA A 859 14.08 4.07 -28.30
CA ALA A 859 12.85 3.50 -28.83
C ALA A 859 12.53 4.00 -30.24
N MET A 860 12.04 3.09 -31.07
CA MET A 860 11.54 3.39 -32.41
C MET A 860 10.18 2.73 -32.66
N VAL A 861 9.39 3.29 -33.57
CA VAL A 861 8.12 2.71 -34.03
C VAL A 861 8.14 2.53 -35.55
N PRO A 862 7.82 1.32 -36.06
CA PRO A 862 7.67 1.10 -37.48
C PRO A 862 6.26 1.53 -37.94
N LEU A 863 6.22 2.30 -39.03
CA LEU A 863 4.99 2.84 -39.64
C LEU A 863 5.10 2.83 -41.16
N THR A 864 3.98 2.81 -41.86
CA THR A 864 3.90 3.20 -43.27
C THR A 864 3.71 4.71 -43.39
N TYR A 865 3.93 5.28 -44.58
CA TYR A 865 3.66 6.70 -44.81
C TYR A 865 2.19 7.07 -44.54
N SER A 866 1.24 6.24 -44.96
CA SER A 866 -0.19 6.47 -44.71
C SER A 866 -0.50 6.45 -43.22
N GLU A 867 0.02 5.46 -42.48
CA GLU A 867 -0.18 5.38 -41.03
C GLU A 867 0.44 6.59 -40.32
N LEU A 868 1.57 7.12 -40.79
CA LEU A 868 2.17 8.33 -40.25
C LEU A 868 1.27 9.57 -40.43
N VAL A 869 0.68 9.72 -41.62
CA VAL A 869 -0.26 10.81 -41.92
C VAL A 869 -1.53 10.66 -41.07
N ASP A 870 -2.09 9.45 -41.00
CA ASP A 870 -3.32 9.17 -40.25
C ASP A 870 -3.13 9.35 -38.74
N LEU A 871 -1.99 8.91 -38.20
CA LEU A 871 -1.64 9.05 -36.78
C LEU A 871 -1.52 10.51 -36.34
N THR A 872 -0.91 11.35 -37.18
CA THR A 872 -0.56 12.72 -36.82
C THR A 872 -1.55 13.77 -37.33
N GLY A 873 -2.41 13.41 -38.29
CA GLY A 873 -3.19 14.38 -39.07
C GLY A 873 -2.33 15.37 -39.84
N GLY A 874 -1.05 15.03 -40.11
CA GLY A 874 -0.03 15.96 -40.56
C GLY A 874 -0.26 16.48 -41.98
N GLN A 875 0.02 17.77 -42.20
CA GLN A 875 -0.05 18.39 -43.53
C GLN A 875 1.21 18.05 -44.34
N GLU A 876 1.02 17.55 -45.56
CA GLU A 876 2.11 17.15 -46.44
C GLU A 876 2.80 18.35 -47.13
N ILE A 877 4.10 18.51 -46.90
CA ILE A 877 4.92 19.63 -47.41
C ILE A 877 6.25 19.12 -48.00
N ASP A 878 6.94 20.01 -48.71
CA ASP A 878 8.36 19.83 -49.00
C ASP A 878 9.13 20.65 -47.96
N VAL A 879 10.23 20.12 -47.41
CA VAL A 879 11.01 20.79 -46.34
C VAL A 879 12.27 21.49 -46.85
N GLU A 880 12.60 21.30 -48.12
CA GLU A 880 13.69 21.97 -48.83
C GLU A 880 13.29 22.22 -50.28
N GLN A 881 13.98 23.14 -50.94
CA GLN A 881 13.71 23.47 -52.34
C GLN A 881 14.31 22.39 -53.24
N THR A 882 13.45 21.74 -54.03
CA THR A 882 13.81 20.63 -54.94
C THR A 882 14.74 21.02 -56.07
#